data_AF-A0A0L0T6U4-F1
#
_entry.id   AF-A0A0L0T6U4-F1
#
_cell.length_a   1.000
_cell.length_b   1.000
_cell.length_c   1.000
_cell.angle_alpha   90.00
_cell.angle_beta   90.00
_cell.angle_gamma   90.00
#
_symmetry.space_group_name_H-M   'P 1'
#
loop_
_entity.id
_entity.type
_entity.pdbx_description
1 polymer ?
#
loop_
_entity_poly.entity_id
_entity_poly.type
_entity_poly.pdbx_seq_one_letter_code
_entity_poly.pdbx_strand_id
1 'polypeptide(L)'
;MTDQLRYDNRVAIVTGAGGGIGRVYAHYFASRGASVVVNDLGGSTTGSGADTKAADVVVDEIRKAGGKAVANYNSVEDGEAIVETALKAFGRVDIVINNAGILRDKGFARMTDDDWDLVHRVHVRGSYKVTKAAWPHMQKQKYGRIIMTASAAGIYGNFGQANYSAAKLALHGFGMSLAREGAKNNIHTNVIAPIAASRMTATVMPPEVLEALKPEFVAPLVGYLTHESTTENGGLFEVGAGFVAKLRRERSHGAVFKADASFTPTSVGAKFPEIIDFSQPQYPSSIMETDWMALLERAKALPSNPNPEPQLRFDGKVVLVTGAGAGIGRAYAHQFAKLGAKVVVNDLGVSTTGSGSDAKAADVVVEEIRQAGGTAVANYDSVEDGDKVVDTAIKAFGRIDVIVNNAGILRDKSFTRLTDADWDLIHRIHLRASYKIIKAAWPHMVKNKYGRIINTSSAVGLYGNFGQTNYSAAKAGIVGLSSTLALEGKKNNILVNTIAPNAGTRMTATVLPPEMVEALKPEYVAPLVAFLAHESNSCSGGIFECGSGWAAAVRWQRSGGFGFPHNKPLTPEAIAAQWGAITNFDDGRATYPTSAAESFQTLYANIQNTEAADAAAAAKAKKGGKKQAVPIDVEKAIKATFPSSSFAYTERDVILYALGVGATRKDLPWVYENSEQFHALPSYGIITGFAAMNAVPFGDFLPEFNPMMLLHGEQYLELKKPIPTSGTFVTTPKIVDILDKGKGALVTIGITTTDTQGNEICYNEGSLFIRGLGGWGGRKDGADRGAATAANVIPKRAPDASVTEKTTEDQAALYRLSGDLNPLHIDPQMSAMGGFDVPILHGLCTLGVSAKHVYNHYAGGDPAAVKSIKGRFAKHVFPGETLRTDMWREGNKVLFQVTVVERNVVAVANAAVEFHKIAGGAAAAVAPAAAPAAPKTSGVIVDGFKASAVFQQLAASMASQTSAARTAQVGKVKAVFQFDVKNGAGAVQTWHLDLKNGEGSLGVGAAKGKADATIAIGDDDLVSLAMGKTNGQKLFQTGKLKIKGQMMLAMKLDGIFKGAGKQSKM
;
A
#
# COMPACT_ATOMS: atom_id res chain seq x y z
N MET A 1 5.85 29.52 -33.09
CA MET A 1 6.54 28.22 -33.00
C MET A 1 7.55 28.39 -31.89
N THR A 2 7.42 27.65 -30.78
CA THR A 2 8.51 27.57 -29.79
C THR A 2 9.70 26.90 -30.44
N ASP A 3 10.89 27.44 -30.25
CA ASP A 3 12.13 26.87 -30.81
C ASP A 3 12.29 25.42 -30.36
N GLN A 4 12.51 24.53 -31.33
CA GLN A 4 12.70 23.11 -31.11
C GLN A 4 14.01 22.89 -30.33
N LEU A 5 14.00 22.02 -29.32
CA LEU A 5 15.23 21.54 -28.67
C LEU A 5 16.00 20.65 -29.66
N ARG A 6 17.22 21.06 -29.96
CA ARG A 6 18.10 20.44 -30.97
C ARG A 6 19.43 20.01 -30.35
N TYR A 7 20.08 19.06 -31.01
CA TYR A 7 21.35 18.47 -30.60
C TYR A 7 22.36 18.54 -31.75
N ASP A 8 22.26 19.59 -32.55
CA ASP A 8 23.18 19.81 -33.67
C ASP A 8 24.62 19.82 -33.14
N ASN A 9 25.52 19.14 -33.86
CA ASN A 9 26.93 18.95 -33.49
C ASN A 9 27.17 18.16 -32.19
N ARG A 10 26.14 17.50 -31.63
CA ARG A 10 26.29 16.56 -30.50
C ARG A 10 26.42 15.14 -31.01
N VAL A 11 27.17 14.32 -30.27
CA VAL A 11 27.30 12.88 -30.52
C VAL A 11 26.68 12.08 -29.38
N ALA A 12 25.72 11.21 -29.72
CA ALA A 12 25.03 10.35 -28.78
C ALA A 12 25.40 8.88 -28.99
N ILE A 13 25.87 8.22 -27.93
CA ILE A 13 26.01 6.75 -27.88
C ILE A 13 24.75 6.20 -27.24
N VAL A 14 24.06 5.29 -27.94
CA VAL A 14 22.91 4.56 -27.40
C VAL A 14 23.21 3.08 -27.39
N THR A 15 23.25 2.49 -26.19
CA THR A 15 23.51 1.05 -25.99
C THR A 15 22.22 0.23 -26.04
N GLY A 16 22.26 -0.96 -26.65
CA GLY A 16 21.07 -1.79 -26.88
C GLY A 16 20.08 -1.10 -27.82
N ALA A 17 20.59 -0.52 -28.90
CA ALA A 17 19.85 0.38 -29.79
C ALA A 17 19.28 -0.32 -31.04
N GLY A 18 19.45 -1.63 -31.20
CA GLY A 18 18.92 -2.39 -32.33
C GLY A 18 17.41 -2.64 -32.25
N GLY A 19 16.77 -2.37 -31.10
CA GLY A 19 15.33 -2.53 -30.92
C GLY A 19 14.77 -1.82 -29.69
N GLY A 20 13.46 -1.95 -29.48
CA GLY A 20 12.75 -1.42 -28.30
C GLY A 20 13.01 0.07 -28.07
N ILE A 21 13.20 0.44 -26.79
CA ILE A 21 13.39 1.83 -26.38
C ILE A 21 14.70 2.42 -26.92
N GLY A 22 15.78 1.62 -27.00
CA GLY A 22 17.07 2.07 -27.52
C GLY A 22 17.00 2.51 -28.98
N ARG A 23 16.29 1.76 -29.84
CA ARG A 23 16.01 2.16 -31.23
C ARG A 23 15.28 3.50 -31.30
N VAL A 24 14.29 3.71 -30.43
CA VAL A 24 13.54 4.97 -30.39
C VAL A 24 14.41 6.14 -29.94
N TYR A 25 15.31 5.97 -28.98
CA TYR A 25 16.27 7.00 -28.62
C TYR A 25 17.20 7.36 -29.78
N ALA A 26 17.72 6.36 -30.51
CA ALA A 26 18.60 6.60 -31.64
C ALA A 26 17.91 7.43 -32.74
N HIS A 27 16.68 7.05 -33.11
CA HIS A 27 15.85 7.81 -34.03
C HIS A 27 15.53 9.22 -33.52
N TYR A 28 15.17 9.35 -32.25
CA TYR A 28 14.90 10.64 -31.62
C TYR A 28 16.11 11.58 -31.74
N PHE A 29 17.29 11.18 -31.27
CA PHE A 29 18.47 12.03 -31.29
C PHE A 29 18.89 12.40 -32.72
N ALA A 30 18.87 11.45 -33.65
CA ALA A 30 19.17 11.70 -35.05
C ALA A 30 18.19 12.71 -35.68
N SER A 31 16.88 12.54 -35.44
CA SER A 31 15.84 13.47 -35.92
C SER A 31 15.98 14.90 -35.38
N ARG A 32 16.67 15.05 -34.24
CA ARG A 32 16.96 16.33 -33.59
C ARG A 32 18.38 16.84 -33.85
N GLY A 33 19.09 16.28 -34.84
CA GLY A 33 20.37 16.80 -35.34
C GLY A 33 21.64 16.19 -34.75
N ALA A 34 21.53 15.24 -33.81
CA ALA A 34 22.70 14.55 -33.27
C ALA A 34 23.28 13.55 -34.28
N SER A 35 24.58 13.28 -34.17
CA SER A 35 25.19 12.10 -34.76
C SER A 35 25.12 10.94 -33.77
N VAL A 36 24.68 9.77 -34.21
CA VAL A 36 24.33 8.66 -33.30
C VAL A 36 25.23 7.44 -33.53
N VAL A 37 25.80 6.91 -32.45
CA VAL A 37 26.38 5.56 -32.42
C VAL A 37 25.30 4.60 -31.95
N VAL A 38 24.85 3.73 -32.85
CA VAL A 38 23.86 2.69 -32.59
C VAL A 38 24.61 1.43 -32.18
N ASN A 39 24.71 1.20 -30.87
CA ASN A 39 25.37 0.01 -30.33
C ASN A 39 24.37 -1.11 -30.08
N ASP A 40 24.53 -2.26 -30.73
CA ASP A 40 23.81 -3.49 -30.40
C ASP A 40 24.64 -4.73 -30.73
N LEU A 41 24.76 -5.64 -29.75
CA LEU A 41 25.47 -6.91 -29.92
C LEU A 41 24.67 -7.90 -30.79
N GLY A 42 23.35 -7.68 -30.97
CA GLY A 42 22.48 -8.59 -31.71
C GLY A 42 21.97 -9.79 -30.90
N GLY A 43 22.03 -9.70 -29.57
CA GLY A 43 21.55 -10.75 -28.66
C GLY A 43 20.03 -10.72 -28.43
N SER A 44 19.46 -11.86 -28.06
CA SER A 44 18.06 -11.98 -27.62
C SER A 44 17.79 -11.23 -26.31
N THR A 45 16.53 -11.15 -25.85
CA THR A 45 16.19 -10.59 -24.52
C THR A 45 16.78 -11.40 -23.36
N THR A 46 17.16 -12.64 -23.65
CA THR A 46 17.95 -13.51 -22.78
C THR A 46 19.45 -13.46 -23.10
N GLY A 47 19.96 -12.48 -23.84
CA GLY A 47 21.40 -12.34 -24.10
C GLY A 47 22.05 -13.52 -24.82
N SER A 48 21.31 -14.26 -25.65
CA SER A 48 21.83 -15.34 -26.51
C SER A 48 21.85 -14.92 -27.97
N GLY A 49 22.85 -15.36 -28.74
CA GLY A 49 23.03 -15.01 -30.15
C GLY A 49 23.80 -13.70 -30.39
N ALA A 50 24.23 -13.47 -31.63
CA ALA A 50 24.88 -12.24 -32.09
C ALA A 50 24.49 -11.99 -33.55
N ASP A 51 23.32 -11.40 -33.79
CA ASP A 51 22.89 -10.92 -35.11
C ASP A 51 23.16 -9.42 -35.24
N THR A 52 24.33 -9.08 -35.78
CA THR A 52 24.80 -7.69 -35.92
C THR A 52 23.87 -6.82 -36.80
N LYS A 53 22.98 -7.44 -37.58
CA LYS A 53 22.03 -6.74 -38.46
C LYS A 53 21.11 -5.78 -37.72
N ALA A 54 20.83 -6.00 -36.44
CA ALA A 54 19.91 -5.15 -35.68
C ALA A 54 20.40 -3.68 -35.62
N ALA A 55 21.70 -3.47 -35.41
CA ALA A 55 22.28 -2.12 -35.40
C ALA A 55 22.30 -1.49 -36.80
N ASP A 56 22.65 -2.28 -37.83
CA ASP A 56 22.69 -1.84 -39.23
C ASP A 56 21.33 -1.35 -39.71
N VAL A 57 20.26 -2.09 -39.42
CA VAL A 57 18.88 -1.70 -39.80
C VAL A 57 18.54 -0.31 -39.27
N VAL A 58 18.84 -0.03 -38.00
CA VAL A 58 18.54 1.27 -37.39
C VAL A 58 19.40 2.38 -37.99
N VAL A 59 20.67 2.10 -38.29
CA VAL A 59 21.57 3.07 -38.94
C VAL A 59 21.11 3.42 -40.34
N ASP A 60 20.69 2.42 -41.13
CA ASP A 60 20.19 2.61 -42.48
C ASP A 60 18.87 3.40 -42.49
N GLU A 61 17.96 3.10 -41.55
CA GLU A 61 16.74 3.88 -41.35
C GLU A 61 17.05 5.36 -41.04
N ILE A 62 18.00 5.62 -40.13
CA ILE A 62 18.42 6.98 -39.76
C ILE A 62 19.04 7.71 -40.96
N ARG A 63 19.96 7.07 -41.70
CA ARG A 63 20.61 7.66 -42.87
C ARG A 63 19.61 7.95 -43.99
N LYS A 64 18.66 7.05 -44.22
CA LYS A 64 17.57 7.23 -45.20
C LYS A 64 16.68 8.42 -44.83
N ALA A 65 16.49 8.69 -43.54
CA ALA A 65 15.77 9.87 -43.04
C ALA A 65 16.62 11.16 -43.04
N GLY A 66 17.86 11.12 -43.56
CA GLY A 66 18.78 12.27 -43.63
C GLY A 66 19.60 12.52 -42.35
N GLY A 67 19.53 11.63 -41.37
CA GLY A 67 20.32 11.69 -40.14
C GLY A 67 21.73 11.12 -40.28
N LYS A 68 22.54 11.29 -39.23
CA LYS A 68 23.93 10.78 -39.16
C LYS A 68 24.01 9.66 -38.13
N ALA A 69 24.35 8.45 -38.57
CA ALA A 69 24.56 7.33 -37.67
C ALA A 69 25.66 6.37 -38.13
N VAL A 70 26.24 5.64 -37.18
CA VAL A 70 27.19 4.54 -37.38
C VAL A 70 26.84 3.39 -36.43
N ALA A 71 26.98 2.15 -36.92
CA ALA A 71 26.72 0.96 -36.13
C ALA A 71 27.93 0.61 -35.26
N ASN A 72 27.68 -0.01 -34.12
CA ASN A 72 28.69 -0.67 -33.30
C ASN A 72 28.13 -2.01 -32.79
N TYR A 73 28.96 -3.05 -32.83
CA TYR A 73 28.55 -4.43 -32.53
C TYR A 73 29.18 -5.02 -31.28
N ASN A 74 29.91 -4.20 -30.50
CA ASN A 74 30.66 -4.69 -29.36
C ASN A 74 29.74 -4.98 -28.18
N SER A 75 30.20 -5.83 -27.28
CA SER A 75 29.56 -5.96 -25.97
C SER A 75 29.68 -4.62 -25.23
N VAL A 76 28.69 -4.30 -24.40
CA VAL A 76 28.78 -3.14 -23.50
C VAL A 76 29.90 -3.28 -22.47
N GLU A 77 30.43 -4.48 -22.29
CA GLU A 77 31.63 -4.72 -21.48
C GLU A 77 32.89 -4.13 -22.14
N ASP A 78 32.89 -3.95 -23.46
CA ASP A 78 33.98 -3.37 -24.27
C ASP A 78 33.74 -1.87 -24.53
N GLY A 79 33.43 -1.13 -23.47
CA GLY A 79 33.04 0.27 -23.55
C GLY A 79 34.04 1.17 -24.29
N GLU A 80 35.34 0.85 -24.21
CA GLU A 80 36.40 1.54 -24.94
C GLU A 80 36.20 1.46 -26.47
N ALA A 81 35.84 0.28 -27.00
CA ALA A 81 35.62 0.09 -28.44
C ALA A 81 34.35 0.81 -28.94
N ILE A 82 33.32 0.90 -28.08
CA ILE A 82 32.09 1.65 -28.36
C ILE A 82 32.39 3.15 -28.46
N VAL A 83 33.13 3.69 -27.49
CA VAL A 83 33.52 5.11 -27.49
C VAL A 83 34.50 5.43 -28.62
N GLU A 84 35.45 4.53 -28.91
CA GLU A 84 36.36 4.69 -30.04
C GLU A 84 35.61 4.81 -31.38
N THR A 85 34.50 4.09 -31.54
CA THR A 85 33.64 4.22 -32.73
C THR A 85 33.04 5.62 -32.85
N ALA A 86 32.57 6.21 -31.74
CA ALA A 86 32.08 7.59 -31.72
C ALA A 86 33.17 8.59 -32.12
N LEU A 87 34.38 8.42 -31.59
CA LEU A 87 35.52 9.29 -31.86
C LEU A 87 35.99 9.17 -33.30
N LYS A 88 36.09 7.95 -33.85
CA LYS A 88 36.50 7.73 -35.25
C LYS A 88 35.48 8.31 -36.24
N ALA A 89 34.18 8.11 -35.99
CA ALA A 89 33.14 8.55 -36.91
C ALA A 89 32.84 10.05 -36.80
N PHE A 90 32.86 10.61 -35.58
CA PHE A 90 32.31 11.94 -35.31
C PHE A 90 33.22 12.84 -34.46
N GLY A 91 34.38 12.36 -34.02
CA GLY A 91 35.41 13.15 -33.33
C GLY A 91 35.15 13.46 -31.86
N ARG A 92 33.99 13.11 -31.30
CA ARG A 92 33.59 13.45 -29.92
C ARG A 92 32.51 12.50 -29.36
N VAL A 93 32.21 12.63 -28.07
CA VAL A 93 31.06 12.01 -27.40
C VAL A 93 30.47 13.02 -26.41
N ASP A 94 29.17 13.29 -26.50
CA ASP A 94 28.47 14.27 -25.66
C ASP A 94 27.40 13.62 -24.78
N ILE A 95 26.73 12.59 -25.32
CA ILE A 95 25.59 11.94 -24.68
C ILE A 95 25.85 10.44 -24.62
N VAL A 96 25.65 9.83 -23.44
CA VAL A 96 25.69 8.37 -23.26
C VAL A 96 24.37 7.90 -22.66
N ILE A 97 23.65 7.06 -23.41
CA ILE A 97 22.42 6.42 -22.94
C ILE A 97 22.75 4.96 -22.61
N ASN A 98 22.91 4.68 -21.31
CA ASN A 98 23.10 3.33 -20.78
C ASN A 98 21.74 2.62 -20.70
N ASN A 99 21.35 1.97 -21.80
CA ASN A 99 20.05 1.34 -22.00
C ASN A 99 20.13 -0.18 -22.22
N ALA A 100 21.27 -0.71 -22.69
CA ALA A 100 21.44 -2.14 -22.92
C ALA A 100 21.04 -2.98 -21.70
N GLY A 101 20.34 -4.08 -21.94
CA GLY A 101 19.82 -4.90 -20.87
C GLY A 101 19.29 -6.25 -21.34
N ILE A 102 19.28 -7.19 -20.40
CA ILE A 102 18.79 -8.57 -20.54
C ILE A 102 17.98 -8.99 -19.31
N LEU A 103 17.25 -10.10 -19.39
CA LEU A 103 16.50 -10.67 -18.28
C LEU A 103 16.87 -12.13 -18.00
N ARG A 104 16.72 -12.53 -16.74
CA ARG A 104 16.90 -13.90 -16.21
C ARG A 104 15.92 -14.14 -15.07
N ASP A 105 14.64 -14.03 -15.40
CA ASP A 105 13.57 -14.04 -14.41
C ASP A 105 13.39 -15.46 -13.85
N LYS A 106 13.75 -15.62 -12.58
CA LYS A 106 13.63 -16.87 -11.83
C LYS A 106 13.44 -16.50 -10.36
N GLY A 107 12.45 -17.12 -9.72
CA GLY A 107 12.33 -17.09 -8.26
C GLY A 107 13.69 -17.39 -7.60
N PHE A 108 14.03 -16.68 -6.54
CA PHE A 108 15.36 -16.63 -5.94
C PHE A 108 15.93 -18.02 -5.63
N ALA A 109 15.09 -18.95 -5.17
CA ALA A 109 15.47 -20.33 -4.93
C ALA A 109 16.05 -21.04 -6.16
N ARG A 110 15.61 -20.70 -7.38
CA ARG A 110 16.02 -21.30 -8.66
C ARG A 110 17.03 -20.47 -9.45
N MET A 111 17.30 -19.24 -9.05
CA MET A 111 18.31 -18.39 -9.68
C MET A 111 19.71 -18.99 -9.51
N THR A 112 20.48 -19.11 -10.59
CA THR A 112 21.88 -19.58 -10.54
C THR A 112 22.86 -18.41 -10.41
N ASP A 113 24.11 -18.70 -10.07
CA ASP A 113 25.20 -17.71 -10.08
C ASP A 113 25.38 -17.10 -11.48
N ASP A 114 25.27 -17.91 -12.54
CA ASP A 114 25.37 -17.42 -13.92
C ASP A 114 24.23 -16.47 -14.29
N ASP A 115 23.00 -16.75 -13.82
CA ASP A 115 21.86 -15.84 -14.00
C ASP A 115 22.11 -14.48 -13.31
N TRP A 116 22.75 -14.49 -12.15
CA TRP A 116 23.12 -13.30 -11.41
C TRP A 116 24.23 -12.50 -12.10
N ASP A 117 25.33 -13.19 -12.42
CA ASP A 117 26.54 -12.61 -12.96
C ASP A 117 26.30 -12.02 -14.34
N LEU A 118 25.57 -12.71 -15.20
CA LEU A 118 25.27 -12.22 -16.54
C LEU A 118 24.44 -10.93 -16.50
N VAL A 119 23.41 -10.85 -15.65
CA VAL A 119 22.61 -9.63 -15.48
C VAL A 119 23.47 -8.47 -14.97
N HIS A 120 24.36 -8.70 -14.00
CA HIS A 120 25.23 -7.63 -13.49
C HIS A 120 26.32 -7.22 -14.49
N ARG A 121 26.89 -8.15 -15.26
CA ARG A 121 27.87 -7.83 -16.31
C ARG A 121 27.26 -6.91 -17.37
N VAL A 122 26.07 -7.21 -17.87
CA VAL A 122 25.42 -6.39 -18.90
C VAL A 122 24.93 -5.05 -18.34
N HIS A 123 24.13 -5.07 -17.28
CA HIS A 123 23.44 -3.85 -16.81
C HIS A 123 24.37 -2.93 -16.04
N VAL A 124 25.15 -3.46 -15.10
CA VAL A 124 25.93 -2.65 -14.14
C VAL A 124 27.34 -2.42 -14.66
N ARG A 125 28.07 -3.51 -14.95
CA ARG A 125 29.46 -3.42 -15.44
C ARG A 125 29.53 -2.80 -16.84
N GLY A 126 28.61 -3.16 -17.75
CA GLY A 126 28.53 -2.56 -19.08
C GLY A 126 28.30 -1.04 -19.03
N SER A 127 27.33 -0.58 -18.22
CA SER A 127 27.10 0.86 -18.02
C SER A 127 28.32 1.56 -17.44
N TYR A 128 29.03 0.91 -16.50
CA TYR A 128 30.30 1.40 -15.98
C TYR A 128 31.34 1.55 -17.09
N LYS A 129 31.59 0.49 -17.89
CA LYS A 129 32.64 0.47 -18.92
C LYS A 129 32.42 1.55 -19.98
N VAL A 130 31.21 1.67 -20.53
CA VAL A 130 30.88 2.69 -21.53
C VAL A 130 31.03 4.09 -20.95
N THR A 131 30.49 4.32 -19.75
CA THR A 131 30.59 5.64 -19.10
C THR A 131 32.03 5.99 -18.75
N LYS A 132 32.80 5.02 -18.25
CA LYS A 132 34.21 5.16 -17.89
C LYS A 132 35.06 5.54 -19.10
N ALA A 133 34.82 4.93 -20.25
CA ALA A 133 35.50 5.25 -21.50
C ALA A 133 35.13 6.65 -22.02
N ALA A 134 33.87 7.06 -21.91
CA ALA A 134 33.43 8.38 -22.39
C ALA A 134 33.88 9.55 -21.47
N TRP A 135 34.07 9.27 -20.18
CA TRP A 135 34.28 10.28 -19.15
C TRP A 135 35.46 11.23 -19.39
N PRO A 136 36.68 10.78 -19.77
CA PRO A 136 37.80 11.68 -20.02
C PRO A 136 37.53 12.67 -21.15
N HIS A 137 36.78 12.25 -22.17
CA HIS A 137 36.40 13.12 -23.30
C HIS A 137 35.40 14.19 -22.86
N MET A 138 34.38 13.79 -22.10
CA MET A 138 33.41 14.71 -21.51
C MET A 138 34.06 15.71 -20.55
N GLN A 139 35.03 15.27 -19.74
CA GLN A 139 35.81 16.13 -18.85
C GLN A 139 36.65 17.15 -19.62
N LYS A 140 37.34 16.71 -20.68
CA LYS A 140 38.18 17.57 -21.52
C LYS A 140 37.37 18.67 -22.20
N GLN A 141 36.20 18.33 -22.72
CA GLN A 141 35.32 19.28 -23.43
C GLN A 141 34.39 20.09 -22.50
N LYS A 142 34.42 19.82 -21.18
CA LYS A 142 33.55 20.47 -20.17
C LYS A 142 32.06 20.36 -20.51
N TYR A 143 31.65 19.20 -21.01
CA TYR A 143 30.25 18.91 -21.31
C TYR A 143 30.03 17.41 -21.38
N GLY A 144 28.97 16.93 -20.75
CA GLY A 144 28.48 15.56 -20.91
C GLY A 144 27.06 15.39 -20.37
N ARG A 145 26.32 14.44 -20.95
CA ARG A 145 24.97 14.07 -20.50
C ARG A 145 24.86 12.56 -20.46
N ILE A 146 24.51 11.99 -19.31
CA ILE A 146 24.48 10.56 -19.10
C ILE A 146 23.10 10.16 -18.57
N ILE A 147 22.51 9.13 -19.17
CA ILE A 147 21.27 8.52 -18.69
C ILE A 147 21.55 7.10 -18.25
N MET A 148 21.14 6.79 -17.02
CA MET A 148 21.11 5.44 -16.47
C MET A 148 19.68 4.88 -16.54
N THR A 149 19.51 3.70 -17.11
CA THR A 149 18.20 3.06 -17.24
C THR A 149 17.97 2.07 -16.09
N ALA A 150 17.32 2.55 -15.02
CA ALA A 150 16.82 1.76 -13.90
C ALA A 150 15.48 1.08 -14.26
N SER A 151 14.65 0.75 -13.26
CA SER A 151 13.28 0.25 -13.45
C SER A 151 12.48 0.33 -12.15
N ALA A 152 11.14 0.24 -12.23
CA ALA A 152 10.29 0.07 -11.05
C ALA A 152 10.66 -1.18 -10.23
N ALA A 153 11.09 -2.28 -10.88
CA ALA A 153 11.60 -3.46 -10.20
C ALA A 153 12.88 -3.17 -9.39
N GLY A 154 13.74 -2.26 -9.87
CA GLY A 154 14.89 -1.78 -9.10
C GLY A 154 14.47 -0.94 -7.89
N ILE A 155 13.50 -0.04 -8.07
CA ILE A 155 13.07 0.91 -7.04
C ILE A 155 12.31 0.22 -5.90
N TYR A 156 11.40 -0.70 -6.23
CA TYR A 156 10.45 -1.31 -5.28
C TYR A 156 10.63 -2.82 -5.07
N GLY A 157 11.50 -3.47 -5.85
CA GLY A 157 11.56 -4.93 -5.93
C GLY A 157 10.47 -5.52 -6.83
N ASN A 158 10.73 -6.72 -7.36
CA ASN A 158 9.74 -7.51 -8.10
C ASN A 158 10.04 -9.01 -7.95
N PHE A 159 9.00 -9.81 -7.72
CA PHE A 159 9.15 -11.25 -7.50
C PHE A 159 9.84 -11.92 -8.70
N GLY A 160 10.84 -12.77 -8.43
CA GLY A 160 11.58 -13.50 -9.47
C GLY A 160 12.66 -12.68 -10.18
N GLN A 161 12.92 -11.47 -9.71
CA GLN A 161 13.86 -10.53 -10.35
C GLN A 161 14.95 -10.04 -9.39
N ALA A 162 15.40 -10.86 -8.43
CA ALA A 162 16.37 -10.41 -7.41
C ALA A 162 17.68 -9.85 -8.01
N ASN A 163 18.23 -10.50 -9.03
CA ASN A 163 19.39 -10.04 -9.81
C ASN A 163 19.11 -8.73 -10.55
N TYR A 164 17.97 -8.63 -11.23
CA TYR A 164 17.58 -7.47 -12.03
C TYR A 164 17.26 -6.26 -11.15
N SER A 165 16.51 -6.43 -10.06
CA SER A 165 16.24 -5.38 -9.07
C SER A 165 17.52 -4.84 -8.46
N ALA A 166 18.46 -5.72 -8.09
CA ALA A 166 19.78 -5.33 -7.60
C ALA A 166 20.55 -4.50 -8.65
N ALA A 167 20.62 -4.98 -9.89
CA ALA A 167 21.32 -4.30 -10.97
C ALA A 167 20.71 -2.92 -11.30
N LYS A 168 19.38 -2.84 -11.39
CA LYS A 168 18.68 -1.60 -11.76
C LYS A 168 18.76 -0.53 -10.68
N LEU A 169 18.79 -0.91 -9.40
CA LEU A 169 19.02 0.07 -8.34
C LEU A 169 20.50 0.43 -8.13
N ALA A 170 21.43 -0.47 -8.49
CA ALA A 170 22.85 -0.14 -8.53
C ALA A 170 23.15 1.01 -9.51
N LEU A 171 22.44 1.04 -10.65
CA LEU A 171 22.53 2.14 -11.62
C LEU A 171 22.06 3.50 -11.06
N HIS A 172 21.10 3.49 -10.12
CA HIS A 172 20.69 4.72 -9.44
C HIS A 172 21.81 5.26 -8.52
N GLY A 173 22.39 4.39 -7.69
CA GLY A 173 23.56 4.74 -6.86
C GLY A 173 24.73 5.26 -7.69
N PHE A 174 25.06 4.54 -8.76
CA PHE A 174 26.11 4.94 -9.69
C PHE A 174 25.85 6.33 -10.30
N GLY A 175 24.62 6.55 -10.79
CA GLY A 175 24.20 7.81 -11.39
C GLY A 175 24.29 9.01 -10.45
N MET A 176 23.87 8.88 -9.19
CA MET A 176 23.96 9.96 -8.20
C MET A 176 25.42 10.34 -7.88
N SER A 177 26.31 9.36 -7.72
CA SER A 177 27.73 9.67 -7.50
C SER A 177 28.35 10.35 -8.72
N LEU A 178 28.06 9.89 -9.94
CA LEU A 178 28.50 10.54 -11.17
C LEU A 178 27.98 11.97 -11.30
N ALA A 179 26.72 12.21 -10.95
CA ALA A 179 26.13 13.55 -10.95
C ALA A 179 26.95 14.54 -10.11
N ARG A 180 27.40 14.12 -8.92
CA ARG A 180 28.28 14.91 -8.04
C ARG A 180 29.67 15.10 -8.61
N GLU A 181 30.30 14.02 -9.11
CA GLU A 181 31.66 14.08 -9.66
C GLU A 181 31.75 14.90 -10.95
N GLY A 182 30.70 14.83 -11.77
CA GLY A 182 30.59 15.47 -13.07
C GLY A 182 30.21 16.94 -13.04
N ALA A 183 29.54 17.40 -11.97
CA ALA A 183 28.97 18.74 -11.87
C ALA A 183 29.97 19.86 -12.24
N LYS A 184 31.20 19.81 -11.70
CA LYS A 184 32.25 20.81 -11.98
C LYS A 184 32.73 20.87 -13.43
N ASN A 185 32.41 19.85 -14.22
CA ASN A 185 32.76 19.75 -15.64
C ASN A 185 31.50 19.82 -16.53
N ASN A 186 30.34 20.26 -16.00
CA ASN A 186 29.07 20.27 -16.72
C ASN A 186 28.74 18.89 -17.34
N ILE A 187 29.04 17.83 -16.57
CA ILE A 187 28.64 16.47 -16.90
C ILE A 187 27.46 16.13 -15.99
N HIS A 188 26.27 16.08 -16.55
CA HIS A 188 25.05 15.75 -15.80
C HIS A 188 24.70 14.29 -15.99
N THR A 189 24.30 13.64 -14.90
CA THR A 189 23.85 12.24 -14.92
C THR A 189 22.48 12.15 -14.28
N ASN A 190 21.50 11.59 -15.00
CA ASN A 190 20.15 11.37 -14.51
C ASN A 190 19.74 9.90 -14.72
N VAL A 191 18.72 9.48 -13.98
CA VAL A 191 18.25 8.09 -13.94
C VAL A 191 16.79 8.08 -14.34
N ILE A 192 16.41 7.13 -15.20
CA ILE A 192 15.02 6.89 -15.57
C ILE A 192 14.62 5.46 -15.18
N ALA A 193 13.36 5.28 -14.82
CA ALA A 193 12.70 4.00 -14.60
C ALA A 193 11.55 3.90 -15.61
N PRO A 194 11.85 3.50 -16.86
CA PRO A 194 10.85 3.46 -17.90
C PRO A 194 9.92 2.25 -17.75
N ILE A 195 8.66 2.46 -18.10
CA ILE A 195 7.70 1.39 -18.39
C ILE A 195 7.29 1.52 -19.86
N ALA A 196 7.64 0.53 -20.65
CA ALA A 196 7.28 0.46 -22.07
C ALA A 196 6.91 -0.97 -22.45
N ALA A 197 6.10 -1.10 -23.50
CA ALA A 197 5.78 -2.37 -24.09
C ALA A 197 7.06 -3.02 -24.60
N SER A 198 7.26 -4.28 -24.23
CA SER A 198 8.32 -5.13 -24.73
C SER A 198 7.70 -6.40 -25.30
N ARG A 199 8.49 -7.19 -26.04
CA ARG A 199 8.08 -8.54 -26.48
C ARG A 199 7.57 -9.41 -25.32
N MET A 200 7.98 -9.13 -24.07
CA MET A 200 7.58 -9.83 -22.87
C MET A 200 6.23 -9.36 -22.31
N THR A 201 6.02 -8.05 -22.13
CA THR A 201 4.73 -7.52 -21.62
C THR A 201 3.60 -7.77 -22.62
N ALA A 202 3.92 -7.93 -23.91
CA ALA A 202 2.98 -8.26 -24.97
C ALA A 202 2.23 -9.59 -24.79
N THR A 203 2.76 -10.50 -23.95
CA THR A 203 2.12 -11.80 -23.68
C THR A 203 1.18 -11.79 -22.48
N VAL A 204 1.16 -10.70 -21.71
CA VAL A 204 0.46 -10.61 -20.41
C VAL A 204 -0.51 -9.42 -20.36
N MET A 205 -0.27 -8.37 -21.14
CA MET A 205 -1.09 -7.15 -21.13
C MET A 205 -2.07 -7.10 -22.32
N PRO A 206 -3.28 -6.52 -22.14
CA PRO A 206 -4.22 -6.30 -23.23
C PRO A 206 -3.63 -5.44 -24.36
N PRO A 207 -4.05 -5.64 -25.62
CA PRO A 207 -3.57 -4.86 -26.77
C PRO A 207 -3.66 -3.34 -26.59
N GLU A 208 -4.75 -2.82 -26.01
CA GLU A 208 -4.89 -1.38 -25.76
C GLU A 208 -3.82 -0.81 -24.81
N VAL A 209 -3.39 -1.60 -23.83
CA VAL A 209 -2.35 -1.20 -22.86
C VAL A 209 -0.98 -1.19 -23.52
N LEU A 210 -0.71 -2.19 -24.37
CA LEU A 210 0.52 -2.27 -25.15
C LEU A 210 0.64 -1.10 -26.12
N GLU A 211 -0.48 -0.69 -26.74
CA GLU A 211 -0.51 0.46 -27.63
C GLU A 211 -0.21 1.77 -26.90
N ALA A 212 -0.65 1.93 -25.66
CA ALA A 212 -0.35 3.12 -24.86
C ALA A 212 1.08 3.13 -24.30
N LEU A 213 1.70 1.97 -24.09
CA LEU A 213 3.07 1.82 -23.60
C LEU A 213 4.14 1.93 -24.70
N LYS A 214 3.88 2.75 -25.72
CA LYS A 214 4.79 3.07 -26.82
C LYS A 214 6.13 3.63 -26.29
N PRO A 215 7.30 3.05 -26.67
CA PRO A 215 8.61 3.57 -26.26
C PRO A 215 8.85 5.05 -26.61
N GLU A 216 8.11 5.58 -27.58
CA GLU A 216 8.06 6.99 -27.99
C GLU A 216 7.66 7.94 -26.85
N PHE A 217 6.97 7.46 -25.81
CA PHE A 217 6.65 8.27 -24.63
C PHE A 217 7.80 8.38 -23.62
N VAL A 218 8.89 7.65 -23.82
CA VAL A 218 10.07 7.69 -22.94
C VAL A 218 11.13 8.65 -23.47
N ALA A 219 11.37 8.64 -24.79
CA ALA A 219 12.42 9.42 -25.45
C ALA A 219 12.36 10.94 -25.18
N PRO A 220 11.19 11.60 -25.10
CA PRO A 220 11.11 13.04 -24.84
C PRO A 220 11.68 13.47 -23.49
N LEU A 221 11.46 12.68 -22.43
CA LEU A 221 12.07 12.95 -21.13
C LEU A 221 13.59 12.80 -21.19
N VAL A 222 14.07 11.73 -21.82
CA VAL A 222 15.51 11.50 -22.04
C VAL A 222 16.13 12.63 -22.84
N GLY A 223 15.43 13.10 -23.88
CA GLY A 223 15.79 14.28 -24.64
C GLY A 223 15.96 15.49 -23.74
N TYR A 224 14.93 15.88 -23.00
CA TYR A 224 15.02 17.05 -22.13
C TYR A 224 16.15 16.92 -21.08
N LEU A 225 16.30 15.75 -20.44
CA LEU A 225 17.36 15.47 -19.46
C LEU A 225 18.78 15.49 -20.05
N THR A 226 18.93 15.41 -21.37
CA THR A 226 20.20 15.44 -22.09
C THR A 226 20.41 16.71 -22.90
N HIS A 227 19.48 17.66 -22.85
CA HIS A 227 19.66 18.95 -23.50
C HIS A 227 20.58 19.85 -22.65
N GLU A 228 21.19 20.85 -23.26
CA GLU A 228 22.05 21.79 -22.53
C GLU A 228 21.26 22.79 -21.67
N SER A 229 19.98 23.00 -21.97
CA SER A 229 19.10 23.90 -21.20
C SER A 229 18.62 23.32 -19.87
N THR A 230 18.70 22.01 -19.66
CA THR A 230 18.30 21.43 -18.38
C THR A 230 19.38 21.64 -17.32
N THR A 231 18.94 21.98 -16.11
CA THR A 231 19.80 22.04 -14.91
C THR A 231 19.68 20.78 -14.05
N GLU A 232 18.80 19.85 -14.42
CA GLU A 232 18.60 18.62 -13.65
C GLU A 232 19.84 17.74 -13.69
N ASN A 233 20.30 17.34 -12.51
CA ASN A 233 21.46 16.48 -12.33
C ASN A 233 21.28 15.65 -11.05
N GLY A 234 21.38 14.33 -11.17
CA GLY A 234 21.14 13.38 -10.09
C GLY A 234 19.67 13.01 -9.87
N GLY A 235 18.77 13.39 -10.78
CA GLY A 235 17.34 13.07 -10.66
C GLY A 235 17.00 11.63 -11.03
N LEU A 236 15.95 11.09 -10.40
CA LEU A 236 15.33 9.80 -10.72
C LEU A 236 13.89 10.04 -11.19
N PHE A 237 13.51 9.49 -12.35
CA PHE A 237 12.20 9.70 -12.94
C PHE A 237 11.52 8.41 -13.36
N GLU A 238 10.26 8.24 -12.99
CA GLU A 238 9.38 7.24 -13.61
C GLU A 238 8.74 7.81 -14.86
N VAL A 239 8.68 7.01 -15.91
CA VAL A 239 8.16 7.46 -17.22
C VAL A 239 7.55 6.31 -18.00
N GLY A 240 6.39 6.55 -18.61
CA GLY A 240 5.72 5.59 -19.49
C GLY A 240 4.25 5.94 -19.69
N ALA A 241 3.64 5.45 -20.77
CA ALA A 241 2.25 5.75 -21.13
C ALA A 241 1.89 7.26 -21.08
N GLY A 242 2.82 8.14 -21.45
CA GLY A 242 2.63 9.58 -21.41
C GLY A 242 2.68 10.21 -20.00
N PHE A 243 2.94 9.44 -18.93
CA PHE A 243 3.10 10.00 -17.59
C PHE A 243 4.59 10.14 -17.22
N VAL A 244 4.94 11.21 -16.52
CA VAL A 244 6.28 11.47 -15.98
C VAL A 244 6.19 11.97 -14.54
N ALA A 245 6.96 11.35 -13.63
CA ALA A 245 7.09 11.81 -12.25
C ALA A 245 8.52 11.70 -11.74
N LYS A 246 8.92 12.61 -10.85
CA LYS A 246 10.21 12.59 -10.16
C LYS A 246 10.10 11.80 -8.86
N LEU A 247 11.16 11.12 -8.47
CA LEU A 247 11.29 10.42 -7.20
C LEU A 247 12.37 11.08 -6.35
N ARG A 248 12.15 11.08 -5.03
CA ARG A 248 13.15 11.42 -4.02
C ARG A 248 13.08 10.47 -2.83
N ARG A 249 14.16 10.42 -2.05
CA ARG A 249 14.16 9.76 -0.75
C ARG A 249 13.43 10.63 0.25
N GLU A 250 12.53 10.01 1.00
CA GLU A 250 11.88 10.59 2.16
C GLU A 250 12.32 9.79 3.39
N ARG A 251 12.78 10.48 4.43
CA ARG A 251 13.26 9.90 5.67
C ARG A 251 12.37 10.37 6.81
N SER A 252 11.94 9.48 7.70
CA SER A 252 11.20 9.89 8.90
C SER A 252 12.07 10.79 9.79
N HIS A 253 11.43 11.52 10.71
CA HIS A 253 12.19 12.23 11.75
C HIS A 253 13.02 11.24 12.60
N GLY A 254 12.50 10.02 12.75
CA GLY A 254 13.11 8.95 13.50
C GLY A 254 12.99 9.11 15.01
N ALA A 255 13.41 8.07 15.72
CA ALA A 255 13.47 8.05 17.16
C ALA A 255 14.91 8.28 17.64
N VAL A 256 15.06 9.10 18.67
CA VAL A 256 16.31 9.20 19.44
C VAL A 256 16.17 8.36 20.71
N PHE A 257 17.25 7.67 21.05
CA PHE A 257 17.43 6.77 22.18
C PHE A 257 18.58 7.29 23.03
N LYS A 258 18.46 7.15 24.35
CA LYS A 258 19.58 7.44 25.24
C LYS A 258 20.76 6.54 24.91
N ALA A 259 21.92 7.13 24.61
CA ALA A 259 23.12 6.42 24.17
C ALA A 259 23.87 5.75 25.35
N ASP A 260 23.20 4.82 26.05
CA ASP A 260 23.74 4.05 27.17
C ASP A 260 23.20 2.60 27.20
N ALA A 261 23.39 1.89 28.32
CA ALA A 261 22.97 0.50 28.47
C ALA A 261 21.45 0.27 28.37
N SER A 262 20.62 1.33 28.50
CA SER A 262 19.18 1.24 28.29
C SER A 262 18.80 1.17 26.81
N PHE A 263 19.73 1.45 25.88
CA PHE A 263 19.47 1.27 24.45
C PHE A 263 19.57 -0.21 24.08
N THR A 264 18.43 -0.88 24.05
CA THR A 264 18.29 -2.31 23.84
C THR A 264 17.35 -2.56 22.65
N PRO A 265 17.32 -3.79 22.10
CA PRO A 265 16.35 -4.14 21.06
C PRO A 265 14.91 -4.00 21.55
N THR A 266 14.67 -4.23 22.85
CA THR A 266 13.38 -4.04 23.48
C THR A 266 12.95 -2.57 23.47
N SER A 267 13.88 -1.65 23.76
CA SER A 267 13.57 -0.22 23.68
C SER A 267 13.40 0.29 22.26
N VAL A 268 14.13 -0.28 21.29
CA VAL A 268 13.83 -0.07 19.87
C VAL A 268 12.42 -0.51 19.54
N GLY A 269 11.99 -1.70 19.98
CA GLY A 269 10.64 -2.20 19.75
C GLY A 269 9.56 -1.30 20.35
N ALA A 270 9.78 -0.80 21.56
CA ALA A 270 8.85 0.13 22.23
C ALA A 270 8.71 1.46 21.46
N LYS A 271 9.77 1.94 20.81
CA LYS A 271 9.77 3.19 20.03
C LYS A 271 9.70 2.97 18.51
N PHE A 272 9.49 1.73 18.05
CA PHE A 272 9.50 1.44 16.61
C PHE A 272 8.44 2.23 15.82
N PRO A 273 7.22 2.49 16.35
CA PRO A 273 6.26 3.37 15.68
C PRO A 273 6.80 4.78 15.39
N GLU A 274 7.65 5.35 16.27
CA GLU A 274 8.29 6.65 16.03
C GLU A 274 9.36 6.56 14.92
N ILE A 275 10.07 5.44 14.82
CA ILE A 275 11.10 5.22 13.77
C ILE A 275 10.46 5.25 12.39
N ILE A 276 9.26 4.70 12.24
CA ILE A 276 8.53 4.58 10.96
C ILE A 276 7.50 5.69 10.74
N ASP A 277 7.46 6.72 11.59
CA ASP A 277 6.52 7.84 11.44
C ASP A 277 7.02 8.89 10.45
N PHE A 278 6.32 9.01 9.32
CA PHE A 278 6.58 10.00 8.26
C PHE A 278 5.73 11.27 8.39
N SER A 279 5.14 11.56 9.56
CA SER A 279 4.37 12.79 9.80
C SER A 279 5.22 14.07 9.78
N GLN A 280 6.52 13.96 10.09
CA GLN A 280 7.50 15.04 10.04
C GLN A 280 8.75 14.62 9.25
N PRO A 281 8.62 14.39 7.94
CA PRO A 281 9.69 13.81 7.15
C PRO A 281 10.79 14.82 6.82
N GLN A 282 11.96 14.29 6.49
CA GLN A 282 13.11 14.98 5.93
C GLN A 282 13.39 14.45 4.51
N TYR A 283 14.04 15.27 3.69
CA TYR A 283 14.37 14.93 2.30
C TYR A 283 15.86 15.05 2.04
N PRO A 284 16.69 14.24 2.73
CA PRO A 284 18.14 14.35 2.63
C PRO A 284 18.59 14.17 1.19
N SER A 285 19.37 15.13 0.69
CA SER A 285 19.94 15.06 -0.64
C SER A 285 21.42 14.70 -0.62
N SER A 286 22.07 14.64 0.55
CA SER A 286 23.51 14.43 0.73
C SER A 286 23.82 13.73 2.05
N ILE A 287 24.93 12.99 2.10
CA ILE A 287 25.42 12.35 3.34
C ILE A 287 25.83 13.35 4.42
N MET A 288 26.07 14.61 4.05
CA MET A 288 26.50 15.69 4.96
C MET A 288 25.32 16.37 5.68
N GLU A 289 24.08 16.13 5.28
CA GLU A 289 22.90 16.79 5.86
C GLU A 289 22.48 16.22 7.22
N THR A 290 23.09 15.12 7.66
CA THR A 290 22.81 14.52 8.98
C THR A 290 23.88 14.94 9.98
N ASP A 291 23.49 15.73 10.97
CA ASP A 291 24.37 16.12 12.08
C ASP A 291 24.43 15.02 13.15
N TRP A 292 25.37 14.10 12.96
CA TRP A 292 25.57 12.94 13.83
C TRP A 292 26.01 13.31 15.25
N MET A 293 26.67 14.45 15.42
CA MET A 293 27.14 14.89 16.74
C MET A 293 26.00 15.55 17.51
N ALA A 294 25.20 16.40 16.87
CA ALA A 294 23.99 16.95 17.49
C ALA A 294 22.99 15.84 17.89
N LEU A 295 22.84 14.81 17.06
CA LEU A 295 22.04 13.63 17.41
C LEU A 295 22.60 12.90 18.63
N LEU A 296 23.92 12.72 18.72
CA LEU A 296 24.57 12.07 19.85
C LEU A 296 24.43 12.89 21.14
N GLU A 297 24.59 14.21 21.08
CA GLU A 297 24.41 15.08 22.25
C GLU A 297 22.95 15.07 22.73
N ARG A 298 21.99 15.12 21.80
CA ARG A 298 20.56 14.93 22.12
C ARG A 298 20.33 13.56 22.76
N ALA A 299 20.92 12.49 22.23
CA ALA A 299 20.81 11.15 22.77
C ALA A 299 21.38 11.06 24.20
N LYS A 300 22.56 11.61 24.48
CA LYS A 300 23.15 11.62 25.83
C LYS A 300 22.26 12.33 26.85
N ALA A 301 21.61 13.42 26.45
CA ALA A 301 20.76 14.25 27.30
C ALA A 301 19.39 13.62 27.62
N LEU A 302 18.97 12.55 26.92
CA LEU A 302 17.68 11.89 27.19
C LEU A 302 17.64 11.18 28.55
N PRO A 303 16.45 10.99 29.15
CA PRO A 303 16.26 10.04 30.24
C PRO A 303 16.43 8.59 29.75
N SER A 304 16.53 7.64 30.69
CA SER A 304 16.66 6.20 30.37
C SER A 304 15.58 5.74 29.37
N ASN A 305 15.96 4.89 28.42
CA ASN A 305 15.06 4.38 27.39
C ASN A 305 13.97 3.46 27.99
N PRO A 306 12.77 3.42 27.38
CA PRO A 306 11.71 2.50 27.79
C PRO A 306 12.13 1.05 27.52
N ASN A 307 12.25 0.22 28.55
CA ASN A 307 12.63 -1.19 28.45
C ASN A 307 11.56 -2.06 29.10
N PRO A 308 10.41 -2.29 28.44
CA PRO A 308 9.36 -3.15 29.00
C PRO A 308 9.86 -4.61 29.16
N GLU A 309 9.38 -5.29 30.20
CA GLU A 309 9.65 -6.72 30.39
C GLU A 309 8.58 -7.60 29.69
N PRO A 310 8.94 -8.80 29.21
CA PRO A 310 10.29 -9.38 29.21
C PRO A 310 11.21 -8.76 28.14
N GLN A 311 12.50 -8.67 28.43
CA GLN A 311 13.50 -8.29 27.43
C GLN A 311 13.51 -9.25 26.22
N LEU A 312 13.75 -8.73 25.02
CA LEU A 312 13.86 -9.55 23.80
C LEU A 312 15.09 -10.47 23.87
N ARG A 313 14.90 -11.75 23.52
CA ARG A 313 15.94 -12.79 23.57
C ARG A 313 16.01 -13.57 22.26
N PHE A 314 17.15 -14.20 22.02
CA PHE A 314 17.46 -15.02 20.84
C PHE A 314 17.77 -16.47 21.20
N ASP A 315 17.22 -16.94 22.33
CA ASP A 315 17.47 -18.28 22.82
C ASP A 315 17.10 -19.32 21.75
N GLY A 316 18.03 -20.25 21.50
CA GLY A 316 17.86 -21.30 20.48
C GLY A 316 18.00 -20.84 19.03
N LYS A 317 18.24 -19.55 18.76
CA LYS A 317 18.50 -19.03 17.40
C LYS A 317 19.98 -19.08 17.06
N VAL A 318 20.29 -19.28 15.79
CA VAL A 318 21.65 -19.21 15.23
C VAL A 318 21.78 -17.97 14.35
N VAL A 319 22.79 -17.15 14.65
CA VAL A 319 23.05 -15.87 13.98
C VAL A 319 24.40 -15.91 13.29
N LEU A 320 24.41 -15.67 11.98
CA LEU A 320 25.62 -15.46 11.20
C LEU A 320 25.87 -13.95 11.01
N VAL A 321 27.04 -13.47 11.44
CA VAL A 321 27.47 -12.07 11.22
C VAL A 321 28.77 -12.08 10.42
N THR A 322 28.77 -11.42 9.26
CA THR A 322 29.96 -11.32 8.39
C THR A 322 30.74 -10.01 8.62
N GLY A 323 32.06 -10.05 8.49
CA GLY A 323 32.92 -8.92 8.84
C GLY A 323 32.82 -8.59 10.33
N ALA A 324 32.79 -9.62 11.16
CA ALA A 324 32.48 -9.55 12.58
C ALA A 324 33.72 -9.50 13.50
N GLY A 325 34.92 -9.51 12.95
CA GLY A 325 36.18 -9.46 13.72
C GLY A 325 36.48 -8.08 14.32
N ALA A 326 35.85 -7.01 13.82
CA ALA A 326 36.05 -5.65 14.32
C ALA A 326 34.81 -4.75 14.11
N GLY A 327 34.86 -3.55 14.71
CA GLY A 327 33.91 -2.46 14.47
C GLY A 327 32.44 -2.87 14.66
N ILE A 328 31.61 -2.49 13.68
CA ILE A 328 30.15 -2.69 13.70
C ILE A 328 29.76 -4.17 13.75
N GLY A 329 30.42 -5.03 12.96
CA GLY A 329 30.11 -6.47 12.96
C GLY A 329 30.43 -7.13 14.30
N ARG A 330 31.55 -6.73 14.93
CA ARG A 330 31.90 -7.18 16.30
C ARG A 330 30.82 -6.78 17.31
N ALA A 331 30.34 -5.54 17.26
CA ALA A 331 29.26 -5.08 18.15
C ALA A 331 27.96 -5.88 17.95
N TYR A 332 27.61 -6.23 16.70
CA TYR A 332 26.46 -7.09 16.42
C TYR A 332 26.62 -8.49 17.01
N ALA A 333 27.77 -9.13 16.79
CA ALA A 333 28.06 -10.47 17.31
C ALA A 333 27.92 -10.54 18.83
N HIS A 334 28.53 -9.57 19.54
CA HIS A 334 28.40 -9.41 20.99
C HIS A 334 26.95 -9.20 21.44
N GLN A 335 26.21 -8.32 20.75
CA GLN A 335 24.81 -8.06 21.07
C GLN A 335 23.95 -9.33 20.95
N PHE A 336 24.06 -10.08 19.86
CA PHE A 336 23.28 -11.31 19.68
C PHE A 336 23.67 -12.40 20.69
N ALA A 337 24.96 -12.57 20.96
CA ALA A 337 25.42 -13.55 21.97
C ALA A 337 24.91 -13.22 23.37
N LYS A 338 24.97 -11.94 23.78
CA LYS A 338 24.43 -11.46 25.06
C LYS A 338 22.93 -11.74 25.22
N LEU A 339 22.19 -11.77 24.11
CA LEU A 339 20.76 -12.05 24.09
C LEU A 339 20.42 -13.54 23.96
N GLY A 340 21.42 -14.43 24.02
CA GLY A 340 21.24 -15.89 24.06
C GLY A 340 21.38 -16.61 22.71
N ALA A 341 21.75 -15.90 21.64
CA ALA A 341 21.97 -16.53 20.34
C ALA A 341 23.28 -17.33 20.31
N LYS A 342 23.32 -18.36 19.47
CA LYS A 342 24.58 -19.01 19.04
C LYS A 342 25.11 -18.28 17.81
N VAL A 343 26.33 -17.74 17.89
CA VAL A 343 26.85 -16.82 16.88
C VAL A 343 27.95 -17.45 16.02
N VAL A 344 27.83 -17.33 14.70
CA VAL A 344 28.94 -17.54 13.76
C VAL A 344 29.58 -16.20 13.46
N VAL A 345 30.84 -16.05 13.85
CA VAL A 345 31.66 -14.86 13.62
C VAL A 345 32.48 -15.09 12.37
N ASN A 346 32.02 -14.58 11.23
CA ASN A 346 32.78 -14.62 9.98
C ASN A 346 33.68 -13.38 9.85
N ASP A 347 34.98 -13.59 9.72
CA ASP A 347 35.93 -12.55 9.33
C ASP A 347 37.21 -13.17 8.72
N LEU A 348 37.59 -12.73 7.52
CA LEU A 348 38.82 -13.15 6.85
C LEU A 348 40.07 -12.43 7.42
N GLY A 349 39.88 -11.38 8.22
CA GLY A 349 40.94 -10.59 8.83
C GLY A 349 41.65 -9.64 7.87
N VAL A 350 40.96 -9.21 6.81
CA VAL A 350 41.53 -8.32 5.79
C VAL A 350 41.60 -6.86 6.28
N SER A 351 42.43 -6.05 5.64
CA SER A 351 42.46 -4.59 5.84
C SER A 351 41.19 -3.90 5.30
N THR A 352 41.01 -2.60 5.58
CA THR A 352 39.89 -1.81 5.02
C THR A 352 39.91 -1.75 3.49
N THR A 353 41.05 -2.05 2.89
CA THR A 353 41.26 -2.14 1.45
C THR A 353 41.18 -3.57 0.92
N GLY A 354 40.88 -4.57 1.75
CA GLY A 354 40.79 -5.97 1.35
C GLY A 354 42.13 -6.67 1.09
N SER A 355 43.23 -6.18 1.67
CA SER A 355 44.55 -6.81 1.59
C SER A 355 44.92 -7.55 2.87
N GLY A 356 45.75 -8.60 2.74
CA GLY A 356 46.16 -9.48 3.85
C GLY A 356 45.03 -10.39 4.33
N SER A 357 45.31 -11.22 5.33
CA SER A 357 44.33 -12.03 6.06
C SER A 357 44.89 -12.34 7.44
N ASP A 358 44.07 -12.25 8.48
CA ASP A 358 44.45 -12.60 9.86
C ASP A 358 43.30 -13.33 10.53
N ALA A 359 43.39 -14.66 10.55
CA ALA A 359 42.38 -15.53 11.15
C ALA A 359 42.09 -15.17 12.62
N LYS A 360 43.05 -14.55 13.32
CA LYS A 360 42.89 -14.13 14.72
C LYS A 360 41.76 -13.12 14.93
N ALA A 361 41.36 -12.36 13.91
CA ALA A 361 40.31 -11.36 14.05
C ALA A 361 38.97 -11.98 14.47
N ALA A 362 38.58 -13.11 13.85
CA ALA A 362 37.37 -13.85 14.25
C ALA A 362 37.55 -14.56 15.60
N ASP A 363 38.72 -15.13 15.85
CA ASP A 363 39.02 -15.88 17.08
C ASP A 363 38.93 -15.01 18.33
N VAL A 364 39.45 -13.78 18.27
CA VAL A 364 39.39 -12.82 19.38
C VAL A 364 37.94 -12.56 19.78
N VAL A 365 37.06 -12.30 18.82
CA VAL A 365 35.64 -12.02 19.10
C VAL A 365 34.92 -13.25 19.63
N VAL A 366 35.23 -14.44 19.12
CA VAL A 366 34.68 -15.70 19.64
C VAL A 366 35.09 -15.94 21.09
N GLU A 367 36.36 -15.70 21.41
CA GLU A 367 36.88 -15.88 22.76
C GLU A 367 36.27 -14.86 23.73
N GLU A 368 36.15 -13.58 23.34
CA GLU A 368 35.45 -12.57 24.13
C GLU A 368 33.99 -12.96 24.41
N ILE A 369 33.29 -13.50 23.41
CA ILE A 369 31.91 -13.97 23.57
C ILE A 369 31.84 -15.14 24.56
N ARG A 370 32.77 -16.11 24.46
CA ARG A 370 32.83 -17.27 25.36
C ARG A 370 33.14 -16.86 26.80
N GLN A 371 34.09 -15.94 26.99
CA GLN A 371 34.42 -15.38 28.30
C GLN A 371 33.24 -14.64 28.94
N ALA A 372 32.39 -14.01 28.12
CA ALA A 372 31.13 -13.39 28.56
C ALA A 372 29.98 -14.40 28.78
N GLY A 373 30.23 -15.71 28.64
CA GLY A 373 29.24 -16.78 28.85
C GLY A 373 28.35 -17.08 27.63
N GLY A 374 28.65 -16.49 26.46
CA GLY A 374 27.94 -16.75 25.21
C GLY A 374 28.47 -17.97 24.45
N THR A 375 27.80 -18.33 23.35
CA THR A 375 28.22 -19.42 22.46
C THR A 375 28.55 -18.87 21.08
N ALA A 376 29.80 -19.08 20.63
CA ALA A 376 30.22 -18.69 19.29
C ALA A 376 31.25 -19.64 18.66
N VAL A 377 31.29 -19.63 17.33
CA VAL A 377 32.32 -20.29 16.49
C VAL A 377 32.85 -19.31 15.45
N ALA A 378 34.13 -19.43 15.11
CA ALA A 378 34.77 -18.62 14.08
C ALA A 378 34.54 -19.22 12.69
N ASN A 379 34.48 -18.36 11.68
CA ASN A 379 34.61 -18.72 10.28
C ASN A 379 35.61 -17.77 9.61
N TYR A 380 36.52 -18.32 8.82
CA TYR A 380 37.63 -17.58 8.19
C TYR A 380 37.48 -17.50 6.67
N ASP A 381 36.37 -17.99 6.11
CA ASP A 381 36.16 -18.02 4.66
C ASP A 381 35.86 -16.60 4.14
N SER A 382 36.22 -16.38 2.87
CA SER A 382 35.77 -15.19 2.16
C SER A 382 34.25 -15.21 2.03
N VAL A 383 33.61 -14.05 2.17
CA VAL A 383 32.17 -13.89 1.95
C VAL A 383 31.73 -14.16 0.51
N GLU A 384 32.68 -14.26 -0.43
CA GLU A 384 32.44 -14.72 -1.79
C GLU A 384 32.04 -16.21 -1.84
N ASP A 385 32.56 -17.01 -0.90
CA ASP A 385 32.29 -18.43 -0.71
C ASP A 385 31.11 -18.63 0.28
N GLY A 386 29.98 -18.00 -0.04
CA GLY A 386 28.82 -17.94 0.86
C GLY A 386 28.29 -19.31 1.32
N ASP A 387 28.49 -20.36 0.54
CA ASP A 387 28.22 -21.75 0.90
C ASP A 387 29.08 -22.21 2.08
N LYS A 388 30.39 -22.00 2.05
CA LYS A 388 31.31 -22.36 3.15
C LYS A 388 31.00 -21.60 4.44
N VAL A 389 30.69 -20.31 4.30
CA VAL A 389 30.31 -19.45 5.43
C VAL A 389 29.03 -19.96 6.11
N VAL A 390 27.99 -20.30 5.33
CA VAL A 390 26.74 -20.85 5.87
C VAL A 390 26.94 -22.27 6.42
N ASP A 391 27.77 -23.07 5.77
CA ASP A 391 28.11 -24.44 6.20
C ASP A 391 28.66 -24.47 7.63
N THR A 392 29.42 -23.46 8.06
CA THR A 392 29.87 -23.38 9.46
C THR A 392 28.70 -23.32 10.44
N ALA A 393 27.64 -22.55 10.15
CA ALA A 393 26.45 -22.49 11.00
C ALA A 393 25.74 -23.85 11.06
N ILE A 394 25.62 -24.52 9.91
CA ILE A 394 24.96 -25.83 9.81
C ILE A 394 25.76 -26.90 10.54
N LYS A 395 27.09 -26.96 10.35
CA LYS A 395 27.96 -27.94 11.01
C LYS A 395 28.06 -27.74 12.51
N ALA A 396 28.18 -26.50 12.97
CA ALA A 396 28.34 -26.20 14.40
C ALA A 396 27.03 -26.28 15.18
N PHE A 397 25.92 -25.84 14.60
CA PHE A 397 24.67 -25.60 15.33
C PHE A 397 23.41 -26.23 14.70
N GLY A 398 23.53 -26.85 13.52
CA GLY A 398 22.45 -27.58 12.85
C GLY A 398 21.39 -26.72 12.18
N ARG A 399 21.48 -25.38 12.26
CA ARG A 399 20.50 -24.43 11.72
C ARG A 399 21.11 -23.06 11.47
N ILE A 400 20.37 -22.21 10.75
CA ILE A 400 20.65 -20.78 10.58
C ILE A 400 19.31 -20.03 10.57
N ASP A 401 19.21 -18.97 11.38
CA ASP A 401 17.96 -18.23 11.61
C ASP A 401 18.07 -16.75 11.24
N VAL A 402 19.24 -16.16 11.53
CA VAL A 402 19.53 -14.76 11.26
C VAL A 402 20.82 -14.64 10.45
N ILE A 403 20.81 -13.78 9.44
CA ILE A 403 22.01 -13.36 8.70
C ILE A 403 22.15 -11.85 8.80
N VAL A 404 23.34 -11.39 9.15
CA VAL A 404 23.72 -9.97 9.08
C VAL A 404 24.87 -9.82 8.08
N ASN A 405 24.52 -9.45 6.84
CA ASN A 405 25.48 -9.21 5.76
C ASN A 405 26.12 -7.83 5.94
N ASN A 406 27.19 -7.80 6.73
CA ASN A 406 27.91 -6.60 7.14
C ASN A 406 29.32 -6.46 6.52
N ALA A 407 29.92 -7.54 6.01
CA ALA A 407 31.28 -7.49 5.46
C ALA A 407 31.45 -6.39 4.40
N GLY A 408 32.61 -5.76 4.39
CA GLY A 408 32.85 -4.63 3.52
C GLY A 408 34.27 -4.10 3.52
N ILE A 409 34.63 -3.46 2.42
CA ILE A 409 35.94 -2.82 2.17
C ILE A 409 35.71 -1.53 1.37
N LEU A 410 36.75 -0.70 1.21
CA LEU A 410 36.69 0.55 0.47
C LEU A 410 37.76 0.62 -0.62
N ARG A 411 37.38 1.27 -1.73
CA ARG A 411 38.24 1.60 -2.88
C ARG A 411 37.90 3.00 -3.37
N ASP A 412 38.02 3.96 -2.46
CA ASP A 412 37.62 5.34 -2.70
C ASP A 412 38.60 6.03 -3.67
N LYS A 413 38.10 6.34 -4.87
CA LYS A 413 38.85 7.00 -5.94
C LYS A 413 37.87 7.83 -6.76
N SER A 414 38.31 8.99 -7.23
CA SER A 414 37.54 9.71 -8.25
C SER A 414 37.29 8.80 -9.45
N PHE A 415 36.15 8.98 -10.11
CA PHE A 415 35.74 8.13 -11.22
C PHE A 415 36.79 8.07 -12.33
N THR A 416 37.54 9.15 -12.56
CA THR A 416 38.69 9.17 -13.48
C THR A 416 39.80 8.20 -13.07
N ARG A 417 40.11 8.07 -11.78
CA ARG A 417 41.20 7.20 -11.26
C ARG A 417 40.75 5.79 -10.91
N LEU A 418 39.45 5.53 -10.87
CA LEU A 418 38.88 4.23 -10.55
C LEU A 418 39.26 3.20 -11.62
N THR A 419 39.84 2.07 -11.23
CA THR A 419 40.19 0.98 -12.16
C THR A 419 39.08 -0.09 -12.21
N ASP A 420 39.10 -0.93 -13.24
CA ASP A 420 38.19 -2.08 -13.35
C ASP A 420 38.32 -3.01 -12.13
N ALA A 421 39.55 -3.26 -11.65
CA ALA A 421 39.80 -4.07 -10.47
C ALA A 421 39.18 -3.45 -9.18
N ASP A 422 39.22 -2.12 -9.04
CA ASP A 422 38.56 -1.44 -7.92
C ASP A 422 37.04 -1.56 -8.00
N TRP A 423 36.48 -1.49 -9.20
CA TRP A 423 35.04 -1.64 -9.44
C TRP A 423 34.56 -3.06 -9.13
N ASP A 424 35.23 -4.04 -9.72
CA ASP A 424 34.88 -5.46 -9.66
C ASP A 424 35.03 -5.98 -8.22
N LEU A 425 36.08 -5.61 -7.51
CA LEU A 425 36.29 -6.01 -6.12
C LEU A 425 35.18 -5.50 -5.18
N ILE A 426 34.76 -4.24 -5.30
CA ILE A 426 33.68 -3.68 -4.47
C ILE A 426 32.35 -4.38 -4.75
N HIS A 427 32.03 -4.65 -6.02
CA HIS A 427 30.79 -5.37 -6.35
C HIS A 427 30.81 -6.82 -5.86
N ARG A 428 31.94 -7.51 -5.96
CA ARG A 428 32.10 -8.88 -5.45
C ARG A 428 31.89 -8.96 -3.95
N ILE A 429 32.57 -8.11 -3.18
CA ILE A 429 32.55 -8.18 -1.70
C ILE A 429 31.26 -7.65 -1.09
N HIS A 430 30.61 -6.64 -1.68
CA HIS A 430 29.41 -6.07 -1.08
C HIS A 430 28.13 -6.70 -1.62
N LEU A 431 27.93 -6.62 -2.94
CA LEU A 431 26.66 -6.96 -3.55
C LEU A 431 26.56 -8.45 -3.85
N ARG A 432 27.55 -9.00 -4.56
CA ARG A 432 27.55 -10.43 -4.94
C ARG A 432 27.70 -11.33 -3.71
N ALA A 433 28.56 -11.00 -2.75
CA ALA A 433 28.71 -11.77 -1.51
C ALA A 433 27.42 -11.81 -0.68
N SER A 434 26.71 -10.68 -0.53
CA SER A 434 25.40 -10.65 0.14
C SER A 434 24.41 -11.61 -0.55
N TYR A 435 24.38 -11.60 -1.89
CA TYR A 435 23.62 -12.57 -2.67
C TYR A 435 24.03 -14.02 -2.36
N LYS A 436 25.34 -14.33 -2.41
CA LYS A 436 25.87 -15.69 -2.23
C LYS A 436 25.53 -16.26 -0.85
N ILE A 437 25.70 -15.48 0.21
CA ILE A 437 25.40 -15.90 1.58
C ILE A 437 23.89 -16.16 1.73
N ILE A 438 23.05 -15.22 1.26
CA ILE A 438 21.60 -15.41 1.34
C ILE A 438 21.17 -16.62 0.51
N LYS A 439 21.75 -16.80 -0.69
CA LYS A 439 21.46 -17.92 -1.58
C LYS A 439 21.78 -19.27 -0.93
N ALA A 440 22.90 -19.38 -0.24
CA ALA A 440 23.29 -20.58 0.49
C ALA A 440 22.38 -20.86 1.68
N ALA A 441 21.98 -19.84 2.44
CA ALA A 441 21.12 -20.00 3.61
C ALA A 441 19.62 -20.17 3.29
N TRP A 442 19.17 -19.70 2.11
CA TRP A 442 17.76 -19.66 1.74
C TRP A 442 17.02 -21.00 1.86
N PRO A 443 17.57 -22.15 1.39
CA PRO A 443 16.91 -23.44 1.53
C PRO A 443 16.67 -23.83 3.00
N HIS A 444 17.62 -23.51 3.88
CA HIS A 444 17.51 -23.78 5.33
C HIS A 444 16.41 -22.92 5.96
N MET A 445 16.37 -21.62 5.65
CA MET A 445 15.33 -20.72 6.16
C MET A 445 13.93 -21.09 5.65
N VAL A 446 13.82 -21.49 4.37
CA VAL A 446 12.55 -21.98 3.80
C VAL A 446 12.08 -23.26 4.50
N LYS A 447 13.00 -24.21 4.73
CA LYS A 447 12.73 -25.44 5.47
C LYS A 447 12.26 -25.16 6.89
N ASN A 448 12.90 -24.20 7.56
CA ASN A 448 12.60 -23.84 8.95
C ASN A 448 11.35 -22.96 9.10
N LYS A 449 10.79 -22.42 7.99
CA LYS A 449 9.71 -21.43 7.99
C LYS A 449 10.02 -20.23 8.90
N TYR A 450 11.31 -19.86 8.91
CA TYR A 450 11.82 -18.75 9.69
C TYR A 450 13.14 -18.27 9.07
N GLY A 451 13.23 -16.96 8.85
CA GLY A 451 14.47 -16.30 8.48
C GLY A 451 14.42 -14.81 8.77
N ARG A 452 15.55 -14.25 9.16
CA ARG A 452 15.72 -12.80 9.37
C ARG A 452 17.01 -12.38 8.73
N ILE A 453 16.93 -11.51 7.72
CA ILE A 453 18.09 -11.09 6.94
C ILE A 453 18.23 -9.59 7.08
N ILE A 454 19.37 -9.15 7.59
CA ILE A 454 19.74 -7.74 7.69
C ILE A 454 20.90 -7.49 6.73
N ASN A 455 20.66 -6.64 5.74
CA ASN A 455 21.67 -6.26 4.76
C ASN A 455 22.20 -4.85 5.06
N THR A 456 23.52 -4.68 4.97
CA THR A 456 24.15 -3.38 5.21
C THR A 456 24.34 -2.61 3.89
N SER A 457 23.47 -1.62 3.65
CA SER A 457 23.66 -0.57 2.65
C SER A 457 24.52 0.57 3.20
N SER A 458 24.28 1.83 2.80
CA SER A 458 24.94 3.04 3.31
C SER A 458 24.17 4.28 2.83
N ALA A 459 24.27 5.40 3.56
CA ALA A 459 23.84 6.70 3.07
C ALA A 459 24.48 7.05 1.70
N VAL A 460 25.70 6.58 1.42
CA VAL A 460 26.36 6.72 0.11
C VAL A 460 25.61 5.96 -1.00
N GLY A 461 25.02 4.81 -0.69
CA GLY A 461 24.15 4.08 -1.64
C GLY A 461 22.78 4.76 -1.82
N LEU A 462 22.29 5.45 -0.79
CA LEU A 462 20.99 6.14 -0.83
C LEU A 462 21.04 7.50 -1.53
N TYR A 463 22.15 8.24 -1.40
CA TYR A 463 22.28 9.65 -1.81
C TYR A 463 23.45 9.93 -2.76
N GLY A 464 24.33 8.95 -3.01
CA GLY A 464 25.56 9.12 -3.78
C GLY A 464 26.64 9.93 -3.04
N ASN A 465 27.90 9.72 -3.41
CA ASN A 465 29.01 10.51 -2.88
C ASN A 465 30.16 10.62 -3.89
N PHE A 466 30.86 11.76 -3.88
CA PHE A 466 32.03 11.97 -4.72
C PHE A 466 33.13 10.95 -4.40
N GLY A 467 33.73 10.32 -5.42
CA GLY A 467 34.85 9.40 -5.25
C GLY A 467 34.45 7.98 -4.81
N GLN A 468 33.14 7.68 -4.81
CA GLN A 468 32.58 6.42 -4.34
C GLN A 468 31.54 5.86 -5.32
N THR A 469 31.79 5.97 -6.62
CA THR A 469 30.88 5.47 -7.67
C THR A 469 30.65 3.96 -7.62
N ASN A 470 31.71 3.16 -7.43
CA ASN A 470 31.62 1.71 -7.23
C ASN A 470 30.86 1.34 -5.93
N TYR A 471 31.20 1.97 -4.81
CA TYR A 471 30.60 1.69 -3.51
C TYR A 471 29.14 2.10 -3.45
N SER A 472 28.80 3.29 -3.97
CA SER A 472 27.41 3.74 -4.09
C SER A 472 26.57 2.79 -4.93
N ALA A 473 27.09 2.35 -6.09
CA ALA A 473 26.42 1.37 -6.93
C ALA A 473 26.14 0.05 -6.19
N ALA A 474 27.17 -0.54 -5.57
CA ALA A 474 27.02 -1.80 -4.85
C ALA A 474 26.04 -1.68 -3.67
N LYS A 475 26.13 -0.61 -2.86
CA LYS A 475 25.26 -0.39 -1.71
C LYS A 475 23.81 -0.07 -2.10
N ALA A 476 23.58 0.62 -3.22
CA ALA A 476 22.25 0.81 -3.78
C ALA A 476 21.67 -0.51 -4.31
N GLY A 477 22.50 -1.35 -4.96
CA GLY A 477 22.07 -2.67 -5.44
C GLY A 477 21.65 -3.60 -4.31
N ILE A 478 22.26 -3.50 -3.12
CA ILE A 478 21.82 -4.24 -1.92
C ILE A 478 20.37 -3.89 -1.54
N VAL A 479 19.97 -2.63 -1.66
CA VAL A 479 18.59 -2.21 -1.41
C VAL A 479 17.65 -2.91 -2.39
N GLY A 480 17.99 -2.94 -3.68
CA GLY A 480 17.17 -3.57 -4.73
C GLY A 480 17.05 -5.08 -4.56
N LEU A 481 18.15 -5.75 -4.19
CA LEU A 481 18.14 -7.16 -3.78
C LEU A 481 17.17 -7.38 -2.61
N SER A 482 17.30 -6.56 -1.57
CA SER A 482 16.53 -6.70 -0.32
C SER A 482 15.04 -6.51 -0.54
N SER A 483 14.64 -5.53 -1.35
CA SER A 483 13.24 -5.28 -1.70
C SER A 483 12.60 -6.48 -2.38
N THR A 484 13.27 -7.12 -3.33
CA THR A 484 12.75 -8.35 -3.97
C THR A 484 12.69 -9.52 -3.00
N LEU A 485 13.73 -9.75 -2.20
CA LEU A 485 13.74 -10.87 -1.26
C LEU A 485 12.72 -10.72 -0.13
N ALA A 486 12.38 -9.49 0.26
CA ALA A 486 11.28 -9.23 1.18
C ALA A 486 9.94 -9.73 0.63
N LEU A 487 9.71 -9.61 -0.69
CA LEU A 487 8.50 -10.13 -1.35
C LEU A 487 8.54 -11.66 -1.44
N GLU A 488 9.67 -12.23 -1.88
CA GLU A 488 9.80 -13.68 -2.07
C GLU A 488 9.81 -14.48 -0.77
N GLY A 489 10.37 -13.90 0.29
CA GLY A 489 10.54 -14.52 1.60
C GLY A 489 9.26 -14.55 2.45
N LYS A 490 8.32 -13.62 2.20
CA LYS A 490 7.13 -13.40 3.04
C LYS A 490 6.34 -14.68 3.32
N LYS A 491 6.08 -15.50 2.30
CA LYS A 491 5.31 -16.75 2.44
C LYS A 491 5.97 -17.83 3.32
N ASN A 492 7.26 -17.69 3.61
CA ASN A 492 8.04 -18.61 4.44
C ASN A 492 8.50 -17.95 5.74
N ASN A 493 7.93 -16.79 6.12
CA ASN A 493 8.35 -16.02 7.30
C ASN A 493 9.86 -15.70 7.28
N ILE A 494 10.36 -15.39 6.08
CA ILE A 494 11.71 -14.84 5.87
C ILE A 494 11.54 -13.35 5.66
N LEU A 495 11.97 -12.55 6.64
CA LEU A 495 11.91 -11.09 6.57
C LEU A 495 13.28 -10.54 6.22
N VAL A 496 13.31 -9.56 5.31
CA VAL A 496 14.55 -8.96 4.81
C VAL A 496 14.49 -7.45 4.98
N ASN A 497 15.41 -6.88 5.75
CA ASN A 497 15.50 -5.43 5.96
C ASN A 497 16.91 -4.92 5.65
N THR A 498 17.00 -3.64 5.35
CA THR A 498 18.26 -2.97 5.00
C THR A 498 18.58 -1.87 6.01
N ILE A 499 19.83 -1.78 6.43
CA ILE A 499 20.33 -0.68 7.26
C ILE A 499 21.36 0.16 6.50
N ALA A 500 21.44 1.44 6.83
CA ALA A 500 22.46 2.38 6.41
C ALA A 500 23.09 2.97 7.68
N PRO A 501 24.09 2.29 8.26
CA PRO A 501 24.64 2.65 9.56
C PRO A 501 25.70 3.75 9.44
N ASN A 502 25.80 4.58 10.49
CA ASN A 502 26.95 5.41 10.78
C ASN A 502 27.57 5.05 12.14
N ALA A 503 28.86 4.76 12.14
CA ALA A 503 29.66 4.59 13.34
C ALA A 503 31.16 4.83 13.05
N GLY A 504 31.89 5.16 14.11
CA GLY A 504 33.33 5.16 14.20
C GLY A 504 33.88 3.74 14.03
N THR A 505 34.62 3.54 12.96
CA THR A 505 35.25 2.28 12.58
C THR A 505 36.58 2.56 11.91
N ARG A 506 37.36 1.51 11.63
CA ARG A 506 38.56 1.62 10.79
C ARG A 506 38.28 2.26 9.43
N MET A 507 37.08 2.05 8.87
CA MET A 507 36.69 2.64 7.57
C MET A 507 36.38 4.13 7.69
N THR A 508 35.68 4.57 8.74
CA THR A 508 35.34 6.00 8.91
C THR A 508 36.48 6.82 9.48
N ALA A 509 37.44 6.18 10.16
CA ALA A 509 38.68 6.82 10.63
C ALA A 509 39.58 7.36 9.51
N THR A 510 39.36 6.98 8.24
CA THR A 510 40.11 7.55 7.11
C THR A 510 39.61 8.94 6.71
N VAL A 511 38.45 9.36 7.21
CA VAL A 511 37.79 10.62 6.83
C VAL A 511 37.26 11.44 8.02
N LEU A 512 37.13 10.84 9.21
CA LEU A 512 36.66 11.52 10.42
C LEU A 512 37.82 11.79 11.40
N PRO A 513 37.76 12.90 12.16
CA PRO A 513 38.67 13.15 13.28
C PRO A 513 38.60 12.05 14.36
N PRO A 514 39.71 11.74 15.07
CA PRO A 514 39.76 10.68 16.07
C PRO A 514 38.69 10.79 17.16
N GLU A 515 38.41 11.99 17.65
CA GLU A 515 37.40 12.25 18.68
C GLU A 515 35.98 11.93 18.21
N MET A 516 35.69 12.13 16.92
CA MET A 516 34.41 11.74 16.33
C MET A 516 34.33 10.22 16.16
N VAL A 517 35.42 9.57 15.77
CA VAL A 517 35.49 8.11 15.66
C VAL A 517 35.23 7.47 17.02
N GLU A 518 35.80 8.00 18.10
CA GLU A 518 35.58 7.49 19.45
C GLU A 518 34.14 7.72 19.94
N ALA A 519 33.56 8.88 19.60
CA ALA A 519 32.20 9.23 20.02
C ALA A 519 31.10 8.40 19.32
N LEU A 520 31.29 8.09 18.04
CA LEU A 520 30.30 7.39 17.20
C LEU A 520 30.36 5.87 17.43
N LYS A 521 29.98 5.40 18.60
CA LYS A 521 30.15 3.99 18.98
C LYS A 521 29.31 3.02 18.12
N PRO A 522 29.89 1.92 17.60
CA PRO A 522 29.14 0.88 16.88
C PRO A 522 27.99 0.25 17.68
N GLU A 523 28.10 0.24 19.00
CA GLU A 523 27.07 -0.23 19.94
C GLU A 523 25.77 0.57 19.81
N TYR A 524 25.80 1.80 19.29
CA TYR A 524 24.60 2.61 19.04
C TYR A 524 23.83 2.20 17.78
N VAL A 525 24.30 1.18 17.06
CA VAL A 525 23.62 0.62 15.88
C VAL A 525 23.05 -0.77 16.18
N ALA A 526 23.73 -1.55 17.02
CA ALA A 526 23.41 -2.95 17.28
C ALA A 526 21.97 -3.20 17.79
N PRO A 527 21.37 -2.36 18.65
CA PRO A 527 19.99 -2.55 19.11
C PRO A 527 18.95 -2.61 17.99
N LEU A 528 19.06 -1.73 16.98
CA LEU A 528 18.14 -1.72 15.83
C LEU A 528 18.27 -3.00 15.02
N VAL A 529 19.50 -3.44 14.76
CA VAL A 529 19.79 -4.66 14.00
C VAL A 529 19.22 -5.89 14.69
N ALA A 530 19.43 -6.00 16.00
CA ALA A 530 18.85 -7.07 16.79
C ALA A 530 17.31 -6.99 16.82
N PHE A 531 16.69 -5.81 16.97
CA PHE A 531 15.23 -5.70 16.90
C PHE A 531 14.67 -6.15 15.54
N LEU A 532 15.24 -5.68 14.44
CA LEU A 532 14.82 -6.07 13.09
C LEU A 532 14.99 -7.57 12.82
N ALA A 533 15.97 -8.20 13.49
CA ALA A 533 16.23 -9.63 13.43
C ALA A 533 15.40 -10.46 14.42
N HIS A 534 14.63 -9.84 15.32
CA HIS A 534 13.86 -10.57 16.32
C HIS A 534 12.57 -11.16 15.73
N GLU A 535 12.04 -12.22 16.35
CA GLU A 535 10.80 -12.86 15.88
C GLU A 535 9.55 -11.99 16.06
N SER A 536 9.55 -11.07 17.01
CA SER A 536 8.46 -10.09 17.22
C SER A 536 8.42 -9.00 16.15
N ASN A 537 9.50 -8.78 15.39
CA ASN A 537 9.47 -7.85 14.29
C ASN A 537 8.69 -8.45 13.11
N SER A 538 7.75 -7.66 12.59
CA SER A 538 6.95 -7.97 11.40
C SER A 538 7.34 -7.15 10.18
N CYS A 539 8.22 -6.14 10.34
CA CYS A 539 8.68 -5.31 9.24
C CYS A 539 9.58 -6.12 8.29
N SER A 540 9.31 -6.02 6.99
CA SER A 540 10.13 -6.56 5.91
C SER A 540 10.12 -5.58 4.74
N GLY A 541 11.23 -5.49 4.01
CA GLY A 541 11.46 -4.50 2.97
C GLY A 541 11.82 -3.11 3.49
N GLY A 542 11.97 -2.94 4.81
CA GLY A 542 12.33 -1.66 5.42
C GLY A 542 13.76 -1.24 5.13
N ILE A 543 13.97 0.07 5.01
CA ILE A 543 15.29 0.70 4.87
C ILE A 543 15.45 1.65 6.05
N PHE A 544 16.54 1.52 6.81
CA PHE A 544 16.73 2.29 8.03
C PHE A 544 18.10 2.97 8.07
N GLU A 545 18.13 4.28 8.28
CA GLU A 545 19.36 4.97 8.68
C GLU A 545 19.50 4.95 10.20
N CYS A 546 20.71 4.75 10.69
CA CYS A 546 20.95 4.62 12.13
C CYS A 546 22.38 4.96 12.54
N GLY A 547 22.54 5.44 13.75
CA GLY A 547 23.82 5.86 14.34
C GLY A 547 23.58 6.88 15.46
N SER A 548 24.58 7.13 16.31
CA SER A 548 24.51 8.16 17.37
C SER A 548 23.31 8.06 18.33
N GLY A 549 22.75 6.86 18.53
CA GLY A 549 21.53 6.69 19.33
C GLY A 549 20.25 7.12 18.60
N TRP A 550 20.27 7.21 17.28
CA TRP A 550 19.12 7.57 16.46
C TRP A 550 18.87 6.52 15.37
N ALA A 551 17.59 6.34 15.04
CA ALA A 551 17.15 5.49 13.94
C ALA A 551 15.95 6.11 13.22
N ALA A 552 15.97 6.10 11.88
CA ALA A 552 14.86 6.55 11.03
C ALA A 552 14.64 5.60 9.86
N ALA A 553 13.37 5.45 9.46
CA ALA A 553 12.98 4.76 8.25
C ALA A 553 13.17 5.66 7.02
N VAL A 554 13.52 5.05 5.89
CA VAL A 554 13.65 5.70 4.58
C VAL A 554 12.70 5.02 3.60
N ARG A 555 11.97 5.81 2.83
CA ARG A 555 11.10 5.33 1.74
C ARG A 555 11.26 6.19 0.48
N TRP A 556 10.58 5.78 -0.58
CA TRP A 556 10.45 6.58 -1.79
C TRP A 556 9.22 7.47 -1.70
N GLN A 557 9.38 8.75 -2.05
CA GLN A 557 8.29 9.65 -2.38
C GLN A 557 8.34 9.94 -3.87
N ARG A 558 7.19 9.86 -4.54
CA ARG A 558 7.01 10.20 -5.94
C ARG A 558 6.19 11.49 -6.03
N SER A 559 6.59 12.43 -6.88
CA SER A 559 5.82 13.65 -7.14
C SER A 559 4.45 13.30 -7.71
N GLY A 560 3.53 14.28 -7.75
CA GLY A 560 2.27 14.09 -8.47
C GLY A 560 2.45 13.86 -9.97
N GLY A 561 3.63 14.21 -10.50
CA GLY A 561 3.98 14.08 -11.90
C GLY A 561 3.11 14.92 -12.84
N PHE A 562 3.21 14.62 -14.12
CA PHE A 562 2.36 15.16 -15.16
C PHE A 562 1.99 14.08 -16.17
N GLY A 563 0.72 14.05 -16.55
CA GLY A 563 0.19 13.16 -17.58
C GLY A 563 0.02 13.90 -18.90
N PHE A 564 0.67 13.42 -19.94
CA PHE A 564 0.53 13.92 -21.31
C PHE A 564 -0.44 13.03 -22.09
N PRO A 565 -1.19 13.59 -23.06
CA PRO A 565 -2.08 12.80 -23.91
C PRO A 565 -1.35 11.68 -24.64
N HIS A 566 -1.83 10.46 -24.49
CA HIS A 566 -1.21 9.28 -25.09
C HIS A 566 -1.51 9.12 -26.60
N ASN A 567 -2.45 9.90 -27.14
CA ASN A 567 -2.79 9.90 -28.56
C ASN A 567 -2.09 11.03 -29.35
N LYS A 568 -1.18 11.78 -28.70
CA LYS A 568 -0.34 12.80 -29.33
C LYS A 568 1.13 12.46 -29.19
N PRO A 569 1.96 12.75 -30.21
CA PRO A 569 3.41 12.75 -30.04
C PRO A 569 3.84 13.66 -28.87
N LEU A 570 4.50 13.08 -27.87
CA LEU A 570 5.12 13.82 -26.78
C LEU A 570 6.46 14.40 -27.24
N THR A 571 6.75 15.64 -26.86
CA THR A 571 7.99 16.33 -27.24
C THR A 571 8.79 16.79 -26.02
N PRO A 572 10.13 16.91 -26.11
CA PRO A 572 10.96 17.37 -24.98
C PRO A 572 10.63 18.81 -24.57
N GLU A 573 10.11 19.64 -25.47
CA GLU A 573 9.62 20.99 -25.16
C GLU A 573 8.39 20.94 -24.27
N ALA A 574 7.48 19.98 -24.50
CA ALA A 574 6.32 19.79 -23.65
C ALA A 574 6.72 19.30 -22.24
N ILE A 575 7.73 18.44 -22.15
CA ILE A 575 8.36 18.06 -20.88
C ILE A 575 8.93 19.30 -20.18
N ALA A 576 9.72 20.12 -20.89
CA ALA A 576 10.32 21.34 -20.35
C ALA A 576 9.26 22.32 -19.82
N ALA A 577 8.18 22.51 -20.57
CA ALA A 577 7.08 23.40 -20.20
C ALA A 577 6.33 22.94 -18.94
N GLN A 578 6.27 21.64 -18.67
CA GLN A 578 5.64 21.06 -17.49
C GLN A 578 6.62 20.64 -16.40
N TRP A 579 7.90 21.04 -16.51
CA TRP A 579 8.94 20.58 -15.61
C TRP A 579 8.61 20.88 -14.14
N GLY A 580 8.10 22.09 -13.88
CA GLY A 580 7.65 22.49 -12.54
C GLY A 580 6.61 21.52 -11.95
N ALA A 581 5.62 21.07 -12.73
CA ALA A 581 4.60 20.11 -12.27
C ALA A 581 5.14 18.69 -12.13
N ILE A 582 6.04 18.26 -13.04
CA ILE A 582 6.69 16.96 -13.01
C ILE A 582 7.52 16.80 -11.73
N THR A 583 8.20 17.86 -11.29
CA THR A 583 9.13 17.81 -10.15
C THR A 583 8.54 18.33 -8.83
N ASN A 584 7.26 18.70 -8.79
CA ASN A 584 6.64 19.24 -7.59
C ASN A 584 6.20 18.14 -6.60
N PHE A 585 6.76 18.17 -5.39
CA PHE A 585 6.39 17.26 -4.30
C PHE A 585 5.41 17.91 -3.30
N ASP A 586 5.21 19.22 -3.38
CA ASP A 586 4.59 20.03 -2.31
C ASP A 586 3.18 20.53 -2.68
N ASP A 587 2.62 20.07 -3.80
CA ASP A 587 1.26 20.42 -4.26
C ASP A 587 0.16 19.47 -3.75
N GLY A 588 0.49 18.60 -2.78
CA GLY A 588 -0.44 17.65 -2.18
C GLY A 588 -0.74 16.41 -3.03
N ARG A 589 -0.09 16.24 -4.20
CA ARG A 589 -0.27 15.07 -5.08
C ARG A 589 0.80 13.99 -4.93
N ALA A 590 1.79 14.20 -4.05
CA ALA A 590 2.85 13.23 -3.84
C ALA A 590 2.30 11.87 -3.36
N THR A 591 2.89 10.78 -3.83
CA THR A 591 2.50 9.40 -3.54
C THR A 591 3.69 8.58 -3.03
N TYR A 592 3.42 7.43 -2.39
CA TYR A 592 4.44 6.58 -1.75
C TYR A 592 4.33 5.13 -2.25
N PRO A 593 4.52 4.89 -3.57
CA PRO A 593 4.46 3.54 -4.11
C PRO A 593 5.46 2.61 -3.41
N THR A 594 4.98 1.42 -3.05
CA THR A 594 5.75 0.37 -2.35
C THR A 594 5.98 -0.86 -3.22
N SER A 595 5.38 -0.91 -4.41
CA SER A 595 5.54 -2.01 -5.37
C SER A 595 5.55 -1.51 -6.81
N ALA A 596 6.11 -2.32 -7.72
CA ALA A 596 6.05 -2.06 -9.16
C ALA A 596 4.59 -2.00 -9.68
N ALA A 597 3.67 -2.75 -9.06
CA ALA A 597 2.26 -2.73 -9.42
C ALA A 597 1.56 -1.41 -9.04
N GLU A 598 1.80 -0.89 -7.83
CA GLU A 598 1.29 0.43 -7.41
C GLU A 598 1.84 1.56 -8.28
N SER A 599 3.12 1.50 -8.63
CA SER A 599 3.71 2.45 -9.56
C SER A 599 2.98 2.44 -10.91
N PHE A 600 2.74 1.24 -11.46
CA PHE A 600 2.06 1.05 -12.74
C PHE A 600 0.63 1.58 -12.78
N GLN A 601 -0.12 1.51 -11.67
CA GLN A 601 -1.52 1.99 -11.61
C GLN A 601 -1.66 3.47 -12.04
N THR A 602 -0.70 4.32 -11.69
CA THR A 602 -0.73 5.75 -12.07
C THR A 602 -0.43 5.96 -13.55
N LEU A 603 0.49 5.17 -14.12
CA LEU A 603 0.75 5.19 -15.56
C LEU A 603 -0.47 4.67 -16.33
N TYR A 604 -1.12 3.62 -15.82
CA TYR A 604 -2.35 3.08 -16.38
C TYR A 604 -3.49 4.12 -16.38
N ALA A 605 -3.62 4.91 -15.32
CA ALA A 605 -4.61 5.99 -15.25
C ALA A 605 -4.42 7.04 -16.37
N ASN A 606 -3.18 7.26 -16.83
CA ASN A 606 -2.91 8.20 -17.93
C ASN A 606 -3.21 7.62 -19.32
N ILE A 607 -3.43 6.31 -19.47
CA ILE A 607 -3.84 5.69 -20.74
C ILE A 607 -5.19 6.25 -21.21
N GLN A 608 -6.01 6.79 -20.31
CA GLN A 608 -7.29 7.42 -20.69
C GLN A 608 -7.15 8.92 -21.05
N ASN A 609 -5.95 9.50 -20.92
CA ASN A 609 -5.69 10.91 -21.21
C ASN A 609 -5.47 11.15 -22.71
N THR A 610 -6.38 11.88 -23.38
CA THR A 610 -6.33 12.17 -24.84
C THR A 610 -6.35 13.68 -25.13
N GLU A 611 -5.91 14.09 -26.32
CA GLU A 611 -5.95 15.51 -26.74
C GLU A 611 -7.34 16.14 -26.66
N ALA A 612 -8.39 15.36 -26.90
CA ALA A 612 -9.77 15.83 -26.75
C ALA A 612 -10.10 16.16 -25.29
N ALA A 613 -9.58 15.37 -24.34
CA ALA A 613 -9.70 15.63 -22.91
C ALA A 613 -8.87 16.86 -22.48
N ASP A 614 -7.66 17.00 -23.00
CA ASP A 614 -6.78 18.15 -22.72
C ASP A 614 -7.28 19.47 -23.34
N ALA A 615 -7.82 19.45 -24.56
CA ALA A 615 -8.44 20.61 -25.19
C ALA A 615 -9.71 21.04 -24.44
N ALA A 616 -10.49 20.08 -23.94
CA ALA A 616 -11.65 20.36 -23.09
C ALA A 616 -11.24 20.93 -21.72
N ALA A 617 -10.12 20.47 -21.14
CA ALA A 617 -9.56 20.99 -19.88
C ALA A 617 -8.95 22.40 -20.04
N ALA A 618 -8.20 22.65 -21.13
CA ALA A 618 -7.61 23.95 -21.44
C ALA A 618 -8.66 25.02 -21.82
N ALA A 619 -9.73 24.62 -22.50
CA ALA A 619 -10.89 25.48 -22.75
C ALA A 619 -11.64 25.83 -21.46
N LYS A 620 -11.67 24.93 -20.46
CA LYS A 620 -12.19 25.18 -19.11
C LYS A 620 -11.29 26.08 -18.26
N ALA A 621 -9.97 26.04 -18.44
CA ALA A 621 -9.02 26.86 -17.68
C ALA A 621 -8.96 28.34 -18.15
N LYS A 622 -9.31 28.64 -19.41
CA LYS A 622 -9.33 30.01 -19.96
C LYS A 622 -10.61 30.80 -19.68
N LYS A 623 -11.65 30.19 -19.11
CA LYS A 623 -12.89 30.89 -18.73
C LYS A 623 -13.12 30.76 -17.23
N GLY A 624 -12.77 31.82 -16.49
CA GLY A 624 -13.20 32.02 -15.11
C GLY A 624 -14.70 32.28 -15.01
N GLY A 625 -15.54 31.30 -15.37
CA GLY A 625 -16.99 31.38 -15.36
C GLY A 625 -17.62 30.03 -15.00
N LYS A 626 -18.72 30.06 -14.23
CA LYS A 626 -19.46 28.91 -13.70
C LYS A 626 -19.56 27.72 -14.69
N LYS A 627 -19.15 26.53 -14.25
CA LYS A 627 -19.21 25.26 -15.00
C LYS A 627 -20.61 25.00 -15.55
N GLN A 628 -20.72 24.82 -16.87
CA GLN A 628 -21.85 24.16 -17.52
C GLN A 628 -21.39 22.75 -17.94
N ALA A 629 -22.18 21.72 -17.64
CA ALA A 629 -21.79 20.32 -17.84
C ALA A 629 -21.83 19.90 -19.32
N VAL A 630 -21.01 18.90 -19.69
CA VAL A 630 -20.94 18.34 -21.04
C VAL A 630 -22.16 17.44 -21.29
N PRO A 631 -22.87 17.57 -22.44
CA PRO A 631 -24.00 16.70 -22.78
C PRO A 631 -23.61 15.22 -22.88
N ILE A 632 -24.46 14.31 -22.37
CA ILE A 632 -24.31 12.86 -22.50
C ILE A 632 -25.22 12.36 -23.62
N ASP A 633 -24.67 11.62 -24.59
CA ASP A 633 -25.44 10.95 -25.64
C ASP A 633 -26.05 9.64 -25.13
N VAL A 634 -27.20 9.78 -24.47
CA VAL A 634 -27.92 8.65 -23.84
C VAL A 634 -28.40 7.63 -24.85
N GLU A 635 -28.87 8.06 -26.02
CA GLU A 635 -29.35 7.14 -27.05
C GLU A 635 -28.24 6.23 -27.57
N LYS A 636 -27.06 6.81 -27.83
CA LYS A 636 -25.89 6.04 -28.24
C LYS A 636 -25.46 5.06 -27.14
N ALA A 637 -25.47 5.49 -25.88
CA ALA A 637 -25.11 4.63 -24.74
C ALA A 637 -26.06 3.44 -24.58
N ILE A 638 -27.38 3.64 -24.74
CA ILE A 638 -28.40 2.57 -24.65
C ILE A 638 -28.31 1.60 -25.83
N LYS A 639 -27.94 2.08 -27.02
CA LYS A 639 -27.76 1.25 -28.23
C LYS A 639 -26.44 0.49 -28.26
N ALA A 640 -25.49 0.80 -27.36
CA ALA A 640 -24.20 0.14 -27.30
C ALA A 640 -24.34 -1.34 -26.89
N THR A 641 -23.54 -2.19 -27.53
CA THR A 641 -23.41 -3.61 -27.21
C THR A 641 -22.09 -3.85 -26.50
N PHE A 642 -22.11 -4.69 -25.47
CA PHE A 642 -20.93 -5.03 -24.67
C PHE A 642 -20.65 -6.53 -24.78
N PRO A 643 -19.39 -6.96 -24.67
CA PRO A 643 -19.06 -8.38 -24.73
C PRO A 643 -19.72 -9.15 -23.58
N SER A 644 -20.17 -10.36 -23.88
CA SER A 644 -20.63 -11.29 -22.85
C SER A 644 -19.45 -11.88 -22.07
N SER A 645 -19.68 -12.19 -20.79
CA SER A 645 -18.67 -12.76 -19.89
C SER A 645 -19.10 -14.15 -19.42
N SER A 646 -18.15 -15.09 -19.39
CA SER A 646 -18.35 -16.41 -18.80
C SER A 646 -18.13 -16.35 -17.28
N PHE A 647 -19.04 -16.94 -16.51
CA PHE A 647 -18.98 -17.05 -15.05
C PHE A 647 -19.11 -18.51 -14.64
N ALA A 648 -18.00 -19.14 -14.26
CA ALA A 648 -17.99 -20.50 -13.74
C ALA A 648 -17.92 -20.48 -12.21
N TYR A 649 -18.72 -21.32 -11.56
CA TYR A 649 -18.79 -21.40 -10.11
C TYR A 649 -19.13 -22.82 -9.66
N THR A 650 -18.82 -23.08 -8.40
CA THR A 650 -18.97 -24.37 -7.73
C THR A 650 -19.74 -24.20 -6.42
N GLU A 651 -20.03 -25.32 -5.75
CA GLU A 651 -20.68 -25.36 -4.44
C GLU A 651 -19.90 -24.53 -3.41
N ARG A 652 -18.56 -24.49 -3.54
CA ARG A 652 -17.67 -23.64 -2.74
C ARG A 652 -18.07 -22.17 -2.81
N ASP A 653 -18.37 -21.66 -4.01
CA ASP A 653 -18.65 -20.24 -4.24
C ASP A 653 -20.03 -19.86 -3.68
N VAL A 654 -20.98 -20.80 -3.76
CA VAL A 654 -22.30 -20.69 -3.15
C VAL A 654 -22.21 -20.66 -1.62
N ILE A 655 -21.41 -21.55 -1.02
CA ILE A 655 -21.15 -21.59 0.43
C ILE A 655 -20.44 -20.31 0.89
N LEU A 656 -19.42 -19.86 0.14
CA LEU A 656 -18.67 -18.65 0.44
C LEU A 656 -19.58 -17.41 0.46
N TYR A 657 -20.50 -17.31 -0.51
CA TYR A 657 -21.51 -16.26 -0.51
C TYR A 657 -22.45 -16.37 0.69
N ALA A 658 -22.98 -17.56 0.99
CA ALA A 658 -23.88 -17.78 2.11
C ALA A 658 -23.25 -17.32 3.44
N LEU A 659 -22.00 -17.71 3.70
CA LEU A 659 -21.23 -17.24 4.86
C LEU A 659 -21.00 -15.71 4.81
N GLY A 660 -20.72 -15.18 3.63
CA GLY A 660 -20.59 -13.74 3.37
C GLY A 660 -21.84 -12.93 3.70
N VAL A 661 -23.04 -13.52 3.64
CA VAL A 661 -24.31 -12.90 4.05
C VAL A 661 -24.82 -13.41 5.40
N GLY A 662 -23.90 -13.88 6.25
CA GLY A 662 -24.17 -14.19 7.66
C GLY A 662 -24.79 -15.57 7.90
N ALA A 663 -24.77 -16.49 6.94
CA ALA A 663 -25.03 -17.89 7.24
C ALA A 663 -23.93 -18.44 8.16
N THR A 664 -24.29 -19.42 8.98
CA THR A 664 -23.41 -20.02 9.98
C THR A 664 -23.39 -21.53 9.82
N ARG A 665 -22.55 -22.21 10.60
CA ARG A 665 -22.52 -23.69 10.68
C ARG A 665 -23.86 -24.36 10.99
N LYS A 666 -24.88 -23.60 11.42
CA LYS A 666 -26.22 -24.13 11.72
C LYS A 666 -27.12 -24.16 10.49
N ASP A 667 -26.76 -23.41 9.45
CA ASP A 667 -27.57 -23.23 8.24
C ASP A 667 -27.15 -24.24 7.16
N LEU A 668 -27.22 -25.53 7.51
CA LEU A 668 -26.73 -26.64 6.69
C LEU A 668 -27.21 -26.64 5.23
N PRO A 669 -28.46 -26.24 4.90
CA PRO A 669 -28.89 -26.10 3.51
C PRO A 669 -28.04 -25.16 2.64
N TRP A 670 -27.20 -24.30 3.23
CA TRP A 670 -26.39 -23.33 2.49
C TRP A 670 -24.89 -23.45 2.74
N VAL A 671 -24.46 -24.13 3.81
CA VAL A 671 -23.04 -24.22 4.19
C VAL A 671 -22.46 -25.63 4.11
N TYR A 672 -23.27 -26.62 3.72
CA TYR A 672 -22.84 -28.01 3.59
C TYR A 672 -23.39 -28.64 2.32
N GLU A 673 -22.49 -28.92 1.38
CA GLU A 673 -22.78 -29.41 0.04
C GLU A 673 -23.44 -30.80 0.02
N ASN A 674 -23.27 -31.61 1.06
CA ASN A 674 -23.95 -32.92 1.17
C ASN A 674 -25.23 -32.87 2.02
N SER A 675 -25.73 -31.68 2.35
CA SER A 675 -27.08 -31.55 2.90
C SER A 675 -28.10 -31.99 1.84
N GLU A 676 -29.08 -32.80 2.20
CA GLU A 676 -30.16 -33.21 1.28
C GLU A 676 -30.97 -32.01 0.75
N GLN A 677 -30.87 -30.87 1.43
CA GLN A 677 -31.54 -29.61 1.07
C GLN A 677 -30.55 -28.57 0.53
N PHE A 678 -29.34 -28.95 0.10
CA PHE A 678 -28.32 -27.99 -0.34
C PHE A 678 -28.79 -27.21 -1.58
N HIS A 679 -28.83 -25.87 -1.47
CA HIS A 679 -29.20 -24.99 -2.58
C HIS A 679 -28.55 -23.61 -2.43
N ALA A 680 -28.45 -22.88 -3.55
CA ALA A 680 -28.00 -21.50 -3.53
C ALA A 680 -29.09 -20.56 -3.00
N LEU A 681 -28.69 -19.62 -2.12
CA LEU A 681 -29.57 -18.51 -1.74
C LEU A 681 -30.01 -17.75 -3.00
N PRO A 682 -31.31 -17.44 -3.16
CA PRO A 682 -31.82 -16.74 -4.35
C PRO A 682 -31.05 -15.45 -4.71
N SER A 683 -30.59 -14.71 -3.71
CA SER A 683 -29.81 -13.48 -3.90
C SER A 683 -28.40 -13.70 -4.48
N TYR A 684 -27.88 -14.92 -4.51
CA TYR A 684 -26.64 -15.26 -5.22
C TYR A 684 -26.75 -14.96 -6.73
N GLY A 685 -27.96 -14.94 -7.29
CA GLY A 685 -28.20 -14.52 -8.67
C GLY A 685 -27.62 -13.15 -9.02
N ILE A 686 -27.45 -12.25 -8.05
CA ILE A 686 -26.79 -10.94 -8.24
C ILE A 686 -25.30 -11.11 -8.55
N ILE A 687 -24.63 -12.05 -7.87
CA ILE A 687 -23.19 -12.29 -8.01
C ILE A 687 -22.83 -12.75 -9.42
N THR A 688 -23.72 -13.52 -10.06
CA THR A 688 -23.49 -14.06 -11.41
C THR A 688 -23.25 -12.97 -12.46
N GLY A 689 -23.87 -11.79 -12.30
CA GLY A 689 -23.73 -10.67 -13.23
C GLY A 689 -22.58 -9.71 -12.94
N PHE A 690 -21.86 -9.88 -11.83
CA PHE A 690 -20.92 -8.85 -11.34
C PHE A 690 -19.72 -8.66 -12.28
N ALA A 691 -19.21 -9.74 -12.88
CA ALA A 691 -18.12 -9.68 -13.85
C ALA A 691 -18.52 -8.91 -15.12
N ALA A 692 -19.74 -9.12 -15.63
CA ALA A 692 -20.28 -8.39 -16.77
C ALA A 692 -20.50 -6.90 -16.44
N MET A 693 -20.97 -6.58 -15.23
CA MET A 693 -21.12 -5.19 -14.78
C MET A 693 -19.78 -4.44 -14.79
N ASN A 694 -18.72 -5.08 -14.30
CA ASN A 694 -17.37 -4.50 -14.26
C ASN A 694 -16.73 -4.37 -15.65
N ALA A 695 -17.21 -5.12 -16.64
CA ALA A 695 -16.72 -5.06 -18.01
C ALA A 695 -17.31 -3.89 -18.82
N VAL A 696 -18.29 -3.15 -18.28
CA VAL A 696 -18.89 -1.99 -18.95
C VAL A 696 -17.92 -0.79 -18.91
N PRO A 697 -17.45 -0.28 -20.08
CA PRO A 697 -16.50 0.83 -20.13
C PRO A 697 -17.23 2.17 -19.95
N PHE A 698 -17.57 2.51 -18.70
CA PHE A 698 -18.29 3.75 -18.37
C PHE A 698 -17.66 5.02 -18.95
N GLY A 699 -16.33 5.05 -19.10
CA GLY A 699 -15.60 6.17 -19.68
C GLY A 699 -15.96 6.48 -21.15
N ASP A 700 -16.45 5.49 -21.90
CA ASP A 700 -16.79 5.65 -23.33
C ASP A 700 -18.05 6.51 -23.54
N PHE A 701 -18.92 6.60 -22.54
CA PHE A 701 -20.21 7.30 -22.63
C PHE A 701 -20.53 8.23 -21.45
N LEU A 702 -19.72 8.25 -20.40
CA LEU A 702 -19.81 9.21 -19.29
C LEU A 702 -18.54 10.07 -19.23
N PRO A 703 -18.55 11.29 -19.81
CA PRO A 703 -17.42 12.20 -19.74
C PRO A 703 -17.04 12.51 -18.28
N GLU A 704 -15.76 12.46 -17.95
CA GLU A 704 -15.26 12.71 -16.57
C GLU A 704 -15.73 11.67 -15.53
N PHE A 705 -16.05 10.45 -15.95
CA PHE A 705 -16.36 9.35 -15.04
C PHE A 705 -15.20 9.09 -14.06
N ASN A 706 -15.51 9.14 -12.76
CA ASN A 706 -14.59 8.77 -11.70
C ASN A 706 -15.20 7.59 -10.90
N PRO A 707 -14.58 6.41 -10.89
CA PRO A 707 -15.09 5.25 -10.17
C PRO A 707 -15.16 5.45 -8.65
N MET A 708 -14.35 6.34 -8.07
CA MET A 708 -14.42 6.68 -6.63
C MET A 708 -15.67 7.49 -6.26
N MET A 709 -16.33 8.08 -7.26
CA MET A 709 -17.55 8.85 -7.08
C MET A 709 -18.82 8.03 -7.32
N LEU A 710 -18.66 6.76 -7.72
CA LEU A 710 -19.74 5.81 -7.99
C LEU A 710 -20.28 5.26 -6.67
N LEU A 711 -21.59 5.34 -6.50
CA LEU A 711 -22.34 4.67 -5.44
C LEU A 711 -23.36 3.72 -6.07
N HIS A 712 -23.41 2.48 -5.60
CA HIS A 712 -24.49 1.58 -5.96
C HIS A 712 -25.78 2.09 -5.29
N GLY A 713 -26.79 2.46 -6.08
CA GLY A 713 -28.02 3.10 -5.63
C GLY A 713 -29.19 2.14 -5.43
N GLU A 714 -29.51 1.31 -6.44
CA GLU A 714 -30.62 0.35 -6.40
C GLU A 714 -30.21 -0.95 -7.09
N GLN A 715 -30.73 -2.08 -6.60
CA GLN A 715 -30.54 -3.40 -7.19
C GLN A 715 -31.89 -4.08 -7.39
N TYR A 716 -32.08 -4.67 -8.56
CA TYR A 716 -33.16 -5.60 -8.88
C TYR A 716 -32.58 -6.91 -9.41
N LEU A 717 -33.18 -8.03 -9.02
CA LEU A 717 -32.91 -9.38 -9.51
C LEU A 717 -34.25 -10.03 -9.82
N GLU A 718 -34.39 -10.61 -11.01
CA GLU A 718 -35.49 -11.48 -11.39
C GLU A 718 -34.96 -12.88 -11.69
N LEU A 719 -35.52 -13.89 -11.03
CA LEU A 719 -35.17 -15.28 -11.23
C LEU A 719 -36.15 -15.91 -12.23
N LYS A 720 -35.62 -16.52 -13.29
CA LYS A 720 -36.41 -17.35 -14.21
C LYS A 720 -36.45 -18.80 -13.73
N LYS A 721 -35.39 -19.23 -13.05
CA LYS A 721 -35.23 -20.54 -12.42
C LYS A 721 -34.41 -20.39 -11.13
N PRO A 722 -34.48 -21.35 -10.18
CA PRO A 722 -33.51 -21.42 -9.08
C PRO A 722 -32.08 -21.41 -9.61
N ILE A 723 -31.17 -20.74 -8.91
CA ILE A 723 -29.75 -20.77 -9.27
C ILE A 723 -29.19 -22.17 -8.94
N PRO A 724 -28.64 -22.92 -9.91
CA PRO A 724 -27.90 -24.16 -9.65
C PRO A 724 -26.79 -23.97 -8.60
N THR A 725 -26.38 -25.05 -7.94
CA THR A 725 -25.30 -25.01 -6.93
C THR A 725 -23.90 -24.98 -7.53
N SER A 726 -23.77 -25.30 -8.82
CA SER A 726 -22.55 -25.18 -9.61
C SER A 726 -22.93 -25.06 -11.09
N GLY A 727 -22.03 -24.51 -11.90
CA GLY A 727 -22.27 -24.38 -13.33
C GLY A 727 -21.42 -23.31 -13.99
N THR A 728 -21.66 -23.11 -15.28
CA THR A 728 -21.08 -22.01 -16.07
C THR A 728 -22.20 -21.22 -16.72
N PHE A 729 -22.19 -19.92 -16.52
CA PHE A 729 -23.12 -18.98 -17.13
C PHE A 729 -22.45 -18.06 -18.12
N VAL A 730 -23.24 -17.57 -19.06
CA VAL A 730 -22.89 -16.47 -19.95
C VAL A 730 -23.74 -15.27 -19.58
N THR A 731 -23.09 -14.17 -19.21
CA THR A 731 -23.73 -12.93 -18.77
C THR A 731 -23.52 -11.82 -19.77
N THR A 732 -24.58 -11.12 -20.15
CA THR A 732 -24.55 -10.07 -21.18
C THR A 732 -25.07 -8.76 -20.60
N PRO A 733 -24.23 -7.72 -20.46
CA PRO A 733 -24.65 -6.44 -19.92
C PRO A 733 -25.21 -5.51 -21.01
N LYS A 734 -26.07 -4.58 -20.61
CA LYS A 734 -26.65 -3.54 -21.46
C LYS A 734 -26.95 -2.28 -20.63
N ILE A 735 -26.77 -1.09 -21.20
CA ILE A 735 -27.26 0.13 -20.58
C ILE A 735 -28.78 0.23 -20.76
N VAL A 736 -29.50 0.29 -19.65
CA VAL A 736 -30.97 0.38 -19.62
C VAL A 736 -31.43 1.83 -19.63
N ASP A 737 -30.79 2.71 -18.84
CA ASP A 737 -31.13 4.13 -18.79
C ASP A 737 -29.97 4.97 -18.24
N ILE A 738 -29.94 6.27 -18.59
CA ILE A 738 -29.04 7.26 -18.01
C ILE A 738 -29.85 8.54 -17.72
N LEU A 739 -29.88 8.94 -16.44
CA LEU A 739 -30.66 10.08 -15.97
C LEU A 739 -29.76 11.17 -15.39
N ASP A 740 -30.11 12.43 -15.64
CA ASP A 740 -29.49 13.60 -15.01
C ASP A 740 -30.18 13.91 -13.68
N LYS A 741 -29.50 13.67 -12.56
CA LYS A 741 -30.02 13.96 -11.21
C LYS A 741 -29.47 15.28 -10.65
N GLY A 742 -29.01 16.18 -11.53
CA GLY A 742 -28.52 17.52 -11.21
C GLY A 742 -27.13 17.54 -10.58
N LYS A 743 -26.93 16.82 -9.46
CA LYS A 743 -25.63 16.70 -8.78
C LYS A 743 -24.84 15.44 -9.17
N GLY A 744 -25.37 14.62 -10.07
CA GLY A 744 -24.76 13.38 -10.55
C GLY A 744 -25.58 12.72 -11.66
N ALA A 745 -25.02 11.71 -12.31
CA ALA A 745 -25.71 10.86 -13.27
C ALA A 745 -26.18 9.57 -12.58
N LEU A 746 -27.36 9.09 -12.92
CA LEU A 746 -27.83 7.75 -12.53
C LEU A 746 -27.82 6.85 -13.76
N VAL A 747 -26.96 5.84 -13.77
CA VAL A 747 -26.79 4.90 -14.87
C VAL A 747 -27.37 3.56 -14.46
N THR A 748 -28.32 3.03 -15.23
CA THR A 748 -28.89 1.70 -14.98
C THR A 748 -28.29 0.71 -15.95
N ILE A 749 -27.71 -0.38 -15.42
CA ILE A 749 -27.20 -1.50 -16.20
C ILE A 749 -28.12 -2.70 -16.00
N GLY A 750 -28.61 -3.25 -17.10
CA GLY A 750 -29.31 -4.52 -17.16
C GLY A 750 -28.34 -5.64 -17.53
N ILE A 751 -28.46 -6.81 -16.91
CA ILE A 751 -27.60 -7.97 -17.18
C ILE A 751 -28.48 -9.20 -17.31
N THR A 752 -28.42 -9.84 -18.47
CA THR A 752 -29.09 -11.12 -18.72
C THR A 752 -28.08 -12.26 -18.53
N THR A 753 -28.41 -13.20 -17.66
CA THR A 753 -27.60 -14.39 -17.37
C THR A 753 -28.26 -15.61 -17.99
N THR A 754 -27.50 -16.36 -18.78
CA THR A 754 -27.92 -17.60 -19.45
C THR A 754 -27.02 -18.77 -19.08
N ASP A 755 -27.52 -20.00 -19.18
CA ASP A 755 -26.66 -21.20 -19.16
C ASP A 755 -25.92 -21.37 -20.50
N THR A 756 -25.03 -22.36 -20.58
CA THR A 756 -24.26 -22.66 -21.81
C THR A 756 -25.11 -23.13 -22.98
N GLN A 757 -26.40 -23.44 -22.76
CA GLN A 757 -27.37 -23.80 -23.79
C GLN A 757 -28.20 -22.59 -24.25
N GLY A 758 -28.00 -21.42 -23.64
CA GLY A 758 -28.71 -20.18 -23.95
C GLY A 758 -30.04 -20.02 -23.21
N ASN A 759 -30.36 -20.87 -22.23
CA ASN A 759 -31.57 -20.68 -21.41
C ASN A 759 -31.33 -19.57 -20.39
N GLU A 760 -32.26 -18.61 -20.30
CA GLU A 760 -32.19 -17.54 -19.30
C GLU A 760 -32.38 -18.09 -17.87
N ILE A 761 -31.46 -17.72 -16.99
CA ILE A 761 -31.43 -18.11 -15.58
C ILE A 761 -31.94 -16.96 -14.71
N CYS A 762 -31.40 -15.76 -14.92
CA CYS A 762 -31.84 -14.57 -14.22
C CYS A 762 -31.55 -13.29 -15.01
N TYR A 763 -32.25 -12.22 -14.62
CA TYR A 763 -32.03 -10.87 -15.11
C TYR A 763 -31.77 -9.93 -13.93
N ASN A 764 -30.76 -9.08 -14.04
CA ASN A 764 -30.38 -8.11 -13.01
C ASN A 764 -30.50 -6.68 -13.54
N GLU A 765 -30.91 -5.72 -12.70
CA GLU A 765 -30.68 -4.29 -12.93
C GLU A 765 -29.94 -3.65 -11.75
N GLY A 766 -28.78 -3.05 -12.01
CA GLY A 766 -28.01 -2.26 -11.05
C GLY A 766 -28.04 -0.78 -11.42
N SER A 767 -28.50 0.07 -10.51
CA SER A 767 -28.46 1.53 -10.66
C SER A 767 -27.23 2.11 -9.97
N LEU A 768 -26.40 2.81 -10.74
CA LEU A 768 -25.13 3.38 -10.29
C LEU A 768 -25.24 4.90 -10.32
N PHE A 769 -25.03 5.53 -9.17
CA PHE A 769 -25.07 6.99 -9.02
C PHE A 769 -23.66 7.56 -9.04
N ILE A 770 -23.32 8.27 -10.10
CA ILE A 770 -22.01 8.89 -10.31
C ILE A 770 -22.09 10.34 -9.86
N ARG A 771 -21.54 10.61 -8.67
CA ARG A 771 -21.53 11.96 -8.07
C ARG A 771 -20.67 12.91 -8.91
N GLY A 772 -21.14 14.15 -9.09
CA GLY A 772 -20.41 15.21 -9.82
C GLY A 772 -20.67 15.25 -11.33
N LEU A 773 -21.32 14.23 -11.89
CA LEU A 773 -21.58 14.08 -13.33
C LEU A 773 -23.04 14.42 -13.70
N GLY A 774 -23.56 15.56 -13.21
CA GLY A 774 -24.94 16.01 -13.46
C GLY A 774 -25.02 17.45 -13.96
N GLY A 775 -26.23 17.91 -14.29
CA GLY A 775 -26.49 19.28 -14.74
C GLY A 775 -26.24 19.50 -16.24
N TRP A 776 -26.29 18.43 -17.04
CA TRP A 776 -26.13 18.45 -18.50
C TRP A 776 -27.46 18.56 -19.26
N GLY A 777 -28.59 18.60 -18.54
CA GLY A 777 -29.92 18.86 -19.11
C GLY A 777 -30.67 17.61 -19.55
N GLY A 778 -30.25 16.43 -19.07
CA GLY A 778 -30.87 15.15 -19.38
C GLY A 778 -32.24 14.91 -18.73
N ARG A 779 -32.88 13.80 -19.10
CA ARG A 779 -34.10 13.35 -18.42
C ARG A 779 -33.80 13.13 -16.95
N LYS A 780 -34.65 13.69 -16.09
CA LYS A 780 -34.53 13.53 -14.63
C LYS A 780 -35.19 12.25 -14.13
N ASP A 781 -36.23 11.80 -14.82
CA ASP A 781 -37.05 10.67 -14.42
C ASP A 781 -36.97 9.55 -15.45
N GLY A 782 -36.87 8.31 -14.94
CA GLY A 782 -36.78 7.10 -15.74
C GLY A 782 -38.16 6.59 -16.12
N ALA A 783 -38.22 5.74 -17.14
CA ALA A 783 -39.44 5.04 -17.50
C ALA A 783 -39.82 4.00 -16.43
N ASP A 784 -41.11 3.76 -16.24
CA ASP A 784 -41.59 2.65 -15.41
C ASP A 784 -41.34 1.32 -16.11
N ARG A 785 -40.57 0.45 -15.45
CA ARG A 785 -40.21 -0.92 -15.86
C ARG A 785 -40.78 -1.97 -14.90
N GLY A 786 -41.87 -1.65 -14.20
CA GLY A 786 -42.56 -2.57 -13.31
C GLY A 786 -41.80 -2.83 -12.02
N ALA A 787 -41.58 -4.11 -11.66
CA ALA A 787 -40.99 -4.48 -10.38
C ALA A 787 -39.58 -3.86 -10.17
N ALA A 788 -38.80 -3.69 -11.24
CA ALA A 788 -37.47 -3.06 -11.19
C ALA A 788 -37.52 -1.60 -10.72
N THR A 789 -38.56 -0.84 -11.07
CA THR A 789 -38.73 0.60 -10.73
C THR A 789 -39.80 0.87 -9.67
N ALA A 790 -40.50 -0.16 -9.20
CA ALA A 790 -41.57 -0.04 -8.20
C ALA A 790 -41.11 0.68 -6.92
N ALA A 791 -41.88 1.66 -6.45
CA ALA A 791 -41.55 2.45 -5.27
C ALA A 791 -41.61 1.66 -3.96
N ASN A 792 -42.36 0.53 -3.93
CA ASN A 792 -42.49 -0.38 -2.78
C ASN A 792 -42.73 0.38 -1.46
N VAL A 793 -43.75 1.24 -1.45
CA VAL A 793 -44.08 2.09 -0.31
C VAL A 793 -44.53 1.22 0.87
N ILE A 794 -43.85 1.39 2.01
CA ILE A 794 -44.15 0.64 3.23
C ILE A 794 -45.54 1.02 3.76
N PRO A 795 -46.40 0.05 4.11
CA PRO A 795 -47.70 0.30 4.73
C PRO A 795 -47.58 1.08 6.05
N LYS A 796 -48.53 1.98 6.32
CA LYS A 796 -48.62 2.71 7.61
C LYS A 796 -49.21 1.83 8.73
N ARG A 797 -48.65 0.64 8.93
CA ARG A 797 -48.99 -0.34 9.99
C ARG A 797 -47.71 -1.01 10.51
N ALA A 798 -47.80 -1.67 11.66
CA ALA A 798 -46.68 -2.45 12.18
C ALA A 798 -46.24 -3.55 11.18
N PRO A 799 -44.95 -3.91 11.14
CA PRO A 799 -44.47 -5.03 10.33
C PRO A 799 -45.11 -6.35 10.77
N ASP A 800 -45.36 -7.22 9.81
CA ASP A 800 -45.86 -8.58 10.04
C ASP A 800 -44.79 -9.46 10.70
N ALA A 801 -43.50 -9.21 10.37
CA ALA A 801 -42.36 -9.85 11.00
C ALA A 801 -41.17 -8.89 11.07
N SER A 802 -40.30 -9.09 12.06
CA SER A 802 -39.04 -8.36 12.18
C SER A 802 -37.94 -9.33 12.60
N VAL A 803 -36.80 -9.29 11.90
CA VAL A 803 -35.63 -10.13 12.19
C VAL A 803 -34.42 -9.24 12.38
N THR A 804 -33.68 -9.49 13.46
CA THR A 804 -32.47 -8.74 13.81
C THR A 804 -31.26 -9.66 13.71
N GLU A 805 -30.25 -9.24 12.95
CA GLU A 805 -28.98 -9.97 12.79
C GLU A 805 -27.81 -9.01 12.95
N LYS A 806 -26.86 -9.34 13.84
CA LYS A 806 -25.62 -8.57 14.02
C LYS A 806 -24.59 -9.06 13.01
N THR A 807 -24.09 -8.15 12.18
CA THR A 807 -22.97 -8.45 11.27
C THR A 807 -21.66 -8.60 12.06
N THR A 808 -20.70 -9.34 11.52
CA THR A 808 -19.35 -9.41 12.12
C THR A 808 -18.50 -8.22 11.68
N GLU A 809 -17.42 -7.91 12.41
CA GLU A 809 -16.45 -6.90 11.99
C GLU A 809 -15.75 -7.31 10.67
N ASP A 810 -15.58 -8.61 10.43
CA ASP A 810 -14.97 -9.16 9.22
C ASP A 810 -15.98 -9.40 8.07
N GLN A 811 -17.26 -9.00 8.23
CA GLN A 811 -18.32 -9.35 7.28
C GLN A 811 -18.02 -8.86 5.86
N ALA A 812 -17.49 -7.63 5.74
CA ALA A 812 -17.09 -7.06 4.44
C ALA A 812 -15.86 -7.76 3.85
N ALA A 813 -14.91 -8.18 4.70
CA ALA A 813 -13.71 -8.90 4.30
C ALA A 813 -14.03 -10.30 3.76
N LEU A 814 -15.09 -10.94 4.28
CA LEU A 814 -15.59 -12.21 3.79
C LEU A 814 -16.45 -12.04 2.53
N TYR A 815 -17.45 -11.14 2.56
CA TYR A 815 -18.39 -10.96 1.45
C TYR A 815 -17.71 -10.59 0.14
N ARG A 816 -16.68 -9.73 0.17
CA ARG A 816 -15.92 -9.31 -1.02
C ARG A 816 -15.35 -10.48 -1.83
N LEU A 817 -15.06 -11.62 -1.18
CA LEU A 817 -14.52 -12.81 -1.86
C LEU A 817 -15.55 -13.46 -2.82
N SER A 818 -16.82 -13.06 -2.72
CA SER A 818 -17.88 -13.49 -3.64
C SER A 818 -17.85 -12.75 -4.98
N GLY A 819 -17.06 -11.68 -5.13
CA GLY A 819 -16.85 -11.02 -6.43
C GLY A 819 -16.73 -9.49 -6.41
N ASP A 820 -17.11 -8.81 -5.32
CA ASP A 820 -16.98 -7.35 -5.19
C ASP A 820 -15.73 -6.96 -4.41
N LEU A 821 -14.63 -6.77 -5.14
CA LEU A 821 -13.31 -6.49 -4.60
C LEU A 821 -13.04 -4.99 -4.32
N ASN A 822 -14.05 -4.11 -4.41
CA ASN A 822 -13.87 -2.67 -4.24
C ASN A 822 -13.17 -2.33 -2.90
N PRO A 823 -12.07 -1.56 -2.92
CA PRO A 823 -11.26 -1.27 -1.73
C PRO A 823 -11.99 -0.46 -0.66
N LEU A 824 -13.09 0.24 -0.99
CA LEU A 824 -13.92 1.00 -0.05
C LEU A 824 -14.52 0.13 1.08
N HIS A 825 -14.51 -1.19 0.92
CA HIS A 825 -15.07 -2.14 1.87
C HIS A 825 -14.02 -2.79 2.77
N ILE A 826 -12.73 -2.46 2.63
CA ILE A 826 -11.66 -3.09 3.42
C ILE A 826 -10.50 -2.15 3.76
N ASP A 827 -10.17 -1.20 2.89
CA ASP A 827 -9.04 -0.30 3.07
C ASP A 827 -9.52 1.05 3.67
N PRO A 828 -9.08 1.40 4.90
CA PRO A 828 -9.45 2.66 5.52
C PRO A 828 -9.07 3.91 4.72
N GLN A 829 -7.95 3.89 3.99
CA GLN A 829 -7.51 5.05 3.20
C GLN A 829 -8.42 5.26 2.00
N MET A 830 -8.75 4.19 1.29
CA MET A 830 -9.66 4.24 0.15
C MET A 830 -11.10 4.57 0.58
N SER A 831 -11.51 4.11 1.76
CA SER A 831 -12.81 4.47 2.37
C SER A 831 -12.89 5.96 2.70
N ALA A 832 -11.82 6.53 3.27
CA ALA A 832 -11.71 7.95 3.55
C ALA A 832 -11.78 8.79 2.28
N MET A 833 -11.12 8.37 1.20
CA MET A 833 -11.20 9.02 -0.12
C MET A 833 -12.64 9.02 -0.69
N GLY A 834 -13.43 7.98 -0.41
CA GLY A 834 -14.85 7.92 -0.79
C GLY A 834 -15.79 8.74 0.10
N GLY A 835 -15.27 9.28 1.22
CA GLY A 835 -15.98 10.11 2.20
C GLY A 835 -16.52 9.33 3.39
N PHE A 836 -15.92 8.20 3.77
CA PHE A 836 -16.31 7.39 4.93
C PHE A 836 -15.17 7.29 5.93
N ASP A 837 -15.47 7.46 7.22
CA ASP A 837 -14.45 7.47 8.28
C ASP A 837 -13.80 6.09 8.52
N VAL A 838 -14.51 5.01 8.17
CA VAL A 838 -14.05 3.61 8.24
C VAL A 838 -14.63 2.82 7.05
N PRO A 839 -14.04 1.65 6.71
CA PRO A 839 -14.61 0.78 5.68
C PRO A 839 -16.08 0.42 5.95
N ILE A 840 -16.90 0.53 4.92
CA ILE A 840 -18.33 0.25 4.99
C ILE A 840 -18.62 -1.16 4.48
N LEU A 841 -19.71 -1.77 4.97
CA LEU A 841 -20.23 -3.02 4.43
C LEU A 841 -20.84 -2.78 3.04
N HIS A 842 -20.68 -3.75 2.13
CA HIS A 842 -21.30 -3.70 0.80
C HIS A 842 -22.82 -3.58 0.92
N GLY A 843 -23.43 -2.67 0.16
CA GLY A 843 -24.90 -2.56 0.11
C GLY A 843 -25.56 -3.88 -0.30
N LEU A 844 -24.94 -4.60 -1.24
CA LEU A 844 -25.38 -5.92 -1.67
C LEU A 844 -25.25 -7.00 -0.59
N CYS A 845 -24.29 -6.88 0.34
CA CYS A 845 -24.22 -7.75 1.51
C CYS A 845 -25.41 -7.50 2.43
N THR A 846 -25.73 -6.24 2.72
CA THR A 846 -26.91 -5.85 3.52
C THR A 846 -28.22 -6.34 2.85
N LEU A 847 -28.31 -6.25 1.53
CA LEU A 847 -29.44 -6.80 0.77
C LEU A 847 -29.49 -8.33 0.84
N GLY A 848 -28.34 -9.01 0.76
CA GLY A 848 -28.26 -10.46 0.90
C GLY A 848 -28.72 -10.96 2.27
N VAL A 849 -28.27 -10.32 3.36
CA VAL A 849 -28.70 -10.62 4.74
C VAL A 849 -30.22 -10.45 4.89
N SER A 850 -30.76 -9.33 4.40
CA SER A 850 -32.20 -9.05 4.53
C SER A 850 -33.08 -9.91 3.60
N ALA A 851 -32.61 -10.23 2.40
CA ALA A 851 -33.28 -11.18 1.51
C ALA A 851 -33.29 -12.59 2.12
N LYS A 852 -32.21 -13.01 2.79
CA LYS A 852 -32.14 -14.26 3.57
C LYS A 852 -33.18 -14.28 4.70
N HIS A 853 -33.39 -13.18 5.42
CA HIS A 853 -34.46 -13.08 6.42
C HIS A 853 -35.85 -13.29 5.82
N VAL A 854 -36.14 -12.62 4.69
CA VAL A 854 -37.43 -12.73 4.00
C VAL A 854 -37.62 -14.14 3.44
N TYR A 855 -36.58 -14.73 2.88
CA TYR A 855 -36.56 -16.11 2.40
C TYR A 855 -36.87 -17.10 3.52
N ASN A 856 -36.15 -17.04 4.63
CA ASN A 856 -36.38 -17.93 5.78
C ASN A 856 -37.78 -17.83 6.34
N HIS A 857 -38.38 -16.63 6.32
CA HIS A 857 -39.70 -16.42 6.89
C HIS A 857 -40.85 -16.81 5.94
N TYR A 858 -40.69 -16.66 4.62
CA TYR A 858 -41.80 -16.77 3.67
C TYR A 858 -41.62 -17.78 2.53
N ALA A 859 -40.40 -18.27 2.27
CA ALA A 859 -40.12 -19.21 1.17
C ALA A 859 -40.33 -20.68 1.55
N GLY A 860 -40.41 -21.01 2.85
CA GLY A 860 -40.57 -22.40 3.31
C GLY A 860 -39.40 -23.33 2.94
N GLY A 861 -38.21 -22.79 2.69
CA GLY A 861 -37.04 -23.56 2.26
C GLY A 861 -37.02 -23.92 0.77
N ASP A 862 -37.94 -23.38 -0.05
CA ASP A 862 -37.97 -23.60 -1.49
C ASP A 862 -37.35 -22.42 -2.26
N PRO A 863 -36.14 -22.56 -2.85
CA PRO A 863 -35.54 -21.51 -3.69
C PRO A 863 -36.35 -21.19 -4.95
N ALA A 864 -37.20 -22.11 -5.44
CA ALA A 864 -38.07 -21.87 -6.59
C ALA A 864 -39.27 -20.96 -6.28
N ALA A 865 -39.57 -20.72 -5.00
CA ALA A 865 -40.65 -19.85 -4.60
C ALA A 865 -40.35 -18.36 -4.89
N VAL A 866 -39.08 -17.95 -4.90
CA VAL A 866 -38.66 -16.56 -5.07
C VAL A 866 -38.66 -16.18 -6.55
N LYS A 867 -39.44 -15.16 -6.90
CA LYS A 867 -39.54 -14.62 -8.25
C LYS A 867 -38.58 -13.45 -8.48
N SER A 868 -38.53 -12.49 -7.56
CA SER A 868 -37.65 -11.33 -7.71
C SER A 868 -37.27 -10.69 -6.37
N ILE A 869 -36.12 -10.02 -6.33
CA ILE A 869 -35.61 -9.28 -5.17
C ILE A 869 -35.28 -7.85 -5.62
N LYS A 870 -35.75 -6.85 -4.87
CA LYS A 870 -35.42 -5.44 -5.09
C LYS A 870 -34.99 -4.77 -3.79
N GLY A 871 -34.02 -3.86 -3.86
CA GLY A 871 -33.71 -2.93 -2.76
C GLY A 871 -32.99 -1.65 -3.22
N ARG A 872 -33.25 -0.55 -2.51
CA ARG A 872 -32.54 0.73 -2.66
C ARG A 872 -31.63 0.99 -1.46
N PHE A 873 -30.37 1.30 -1.72
CA PHE A 873 -29.37 1.62 -0.71
C PHE A 873 -29.53 3.10 -0.29
N ALA A 874 -30.05 3.32 0.90
CA ALA A 874 -30.35 4.64 1.43
C ALA A 874 -29.21 5.21 2.31
N LYS A 875 -28.55 4.34 3.09
CA LYS A 875 -27.41 4.68 3.96
C LYS A 875 -26.42 3.53 4.04
N HIS A 876 -25.15 3.86 4.28
CA HIS A 876 -24.08 2.89 4.51
C HIS A 876 -24.30 2.14 5.84
N VAL A 877 -23.79 0.92 5.90
CA VAL A 877 -23.71 0.07 7.10
C VAL A 877 -22.23 -0.12 7.42
N PHE A 878 -21.85 -0.13 8.69
CA PHE A 878 -20.49 -0.49 9.10
C PHE A 878 -20.45 -1.97 9.53
N PRO A 879 -19.41 -2.74 9.17
CA PRO A 879 -19.24 -4.10 9.70
C PRO A 879 -19.26 -4.09 11.24
N GLY A 880 -19.95 -5.06 11.84
CA GLY A 880 -20.18 -5.13 13.28
C GLY A 880 -21.52 -4.54 13.73
N GLU A 881 -22.21 -3.76 12.89
CA GLU A 881 -23.52 -3.19 13.20
C GLU A 881 -24.66 -4.22 13.06
N THR A 882 -25.76 -3.92 13.73
CA THR A 882 -26.95 -4.75 13.80
C THR A 882 -28.00 -4.30 12.79
N LEU A 883 -28.41 -5.23 11.93
CA LEU A 883 -29.43 -5.04 10.92
C LEU A 883 -30.77 -5.57 11.41
N ARG A 884 -31.79 -4.71 11.48
CA ARG A 884 -33.19 -5.10 11.67
C ARG A 884 -33.94 -5.04 10.35
N THR A 885 -34.45 -6.17 9.88
CA THR A 885 -35.28 -6.29 8.67
C THR A 885 -36.74 -6.36 9.09
N ASP A 886 -37.47 -5.27 8.88
CA ASP A 886 -38.91 -5.19 9.10
C ASP A 886 -39.63 -5.59 7.80
N MET A 887 -40.63 -6.47 7.89
CA MET A 887 -41.28 -7.13 6.75
C MET A 887 -42.80 -6.95 6.78
N TRP A 888 -43.40 -6.62 5.64
CA TRP A 888 -44.84 -6.47 5.45
C TRP A 888 -45.29 -7.31 4.26
N ARG A 889 -46.17 -8.27 4.49
CA ARG A 889 -46.75 -9.13 3.46
C ARG A 889 -47.96 -8.45 2.83
N GLU A 890 -47.91 -8.29 1.51
CA GLU A 890 -48.99 -7.79 0.66
C GLU A 890 -49.23 -8.83 -0.46
N GLY A 891 -50.13 -9.78 -0.20
CA GLY A 891 -50.38 -10.91 -1.10
C GLY A 891 -49.19 -11.87 -1.23
N ASN A 892 -48.64 -11.98 -2.45
CA ASN A 892 -47.42 -12.75 -2.79
C ASN A 892 -46.15 -11.90 -2.80
N LYS A 893 -46.22 -10.65 -2.33
CA LYS A 893 -45.09 -9.73 -2.24
C LYS A 893 -44.82 -9.40 -0.78
N VAL A 894 -43.56 -9.43 -0.39
CA VAL A 894 -43.11 -9.01 0.94
C VAL A 894 -42.29 -7.75 0.77
N LEU A 895 -42.86 -6.62 1.20
CA LEU A 895 -42.14 -5.35 1.31
C LEU A 895 -41.23 -5.42 2.53
N PHE A 896 -40.03 -4.87 2.46
CA PHE A 896 -39.15 -4.83 3.61
C PHE A 896 -38.32 -3.55 3.70
N GLN A 897 -37.86 -3.27 4.91
CA GLN A 897 -36.96 -2.17 5.22
C GLN A 897 -35.87 -2.65 6.17
N VAL A 898 -34.63 -2.23 5.93
CA VAL A 898 -33.51 -2.56 6.81
C VAL A 898 -33.06 -1.33 7.57
N THR A 899 -33.10 -1.42 8.90
CA THR A 899 -32.64 -0.37 9.81
C THR A 899 -31.37 -0.83 10.51
N VAL A 900 -30.36 0.06 10.55
CA VAL A 900 -29.20 -0.09 11.43
C VAL A 900 -29.64 0.29 12.84
N VAL A 901 -29.66 -0.67 13.75
CA VAL A 901 -30.26 -0.52 15.08
C VAL A 901 -29.52 0.54 15.90
N GLU A 902 -28.19 0.51 15.88
CA GLU A 902 -27.31 1.36 16.68
C GLU A 902 -27.47 2.84 16.32
N ARG A 903 -27.70 3.14 15.05
CA ARG A 903 -27.79 4.51 14.52
C ARG A 903 -29.22 4.96 14.21
N ASN A 904 -30.18 4.04 14.29
CA ASN A 904 -31.57 4.25 13.88
C ASN A 904 -31.69 4.88 12.48
N VAL A 905 -30.93 4.36 11.52
CA VAL A 905 -30.94 4.82 10.13
C VAL A 905 -31.40 3.70 9.19
N VAL A 906 -32.21 4.06 8.21
CA VAL A 906 -32.64 3.12 7.16
C VAL A 906 -31.49 2.92 6.17
N ALA A 907 -30.95 1.70 6.12
CA ALA A 907 -29.89 1.31 5.19
C ALA A 907 -30.45 0.84 3.84
N VAL A 908 -31.54 0.06 3.86
CA VAL A 908 -32.22 -0.42 2.65
C VAL A 908 -33.69 -0.01 2.70
N ALA A 909 -34.15 0.68 1.65
CA ALA A 909 -35.51 1.19 1.48
C ALA A 909 -36.09 0.71 0.14
N ASN A 910 -37.37 1.00 -0.11
CA ASN A 910 -38.09 0.66 -1.35
C ASN A 910 -37.89 -0.81 -1.78
N ALA A 911 -37.78 -1.70 -0.80
CA ALA A 911 -37.33 -3.06 -1.01
C ALA A 911 -38.51 -4.04 -0.98
N ALA A 912 -38.42 -5.09 -1.78
CA ALA A 912 -39.41 -6.14 -1.81
C ALA A 912 -38.82 -7.46 -2.31
N VAL A 913 -39.38 -8.57 -1.83
CA VAL A 913 -39.24 -9.89 -2.45
C VAL A 913 -40.62 -10.30 -2.98
N GLU A 914 -40.69 -10.64 -4.26
CA GLU A 914 -41.90 -11.23 -4.85
C GLU A 914 -41.72 -12.74 -4.94
N PHE A 915 -42.80 -13.47 -4.66
CA PHE A 915 -42.85 -14.91 -4.73
C PHE A 915 -43.83 -15.37 -5.81
N HIS A 916 -43.57 -16.51 -6.44
CA HIS A 916 -44.55 -17.17 -7.30
C HIS A 916 -45.77 -17.61 -6.49
N LYS A 917 -45.53 -18.13 -5.30
CA LYS A 917 -46.54 -18.46 -4.29
C LYS A 917 -45.89 -18.39 -2.92
N ILE A 918 -46.45 -17.59 -2.01
CA ILE A 918 -46.03 -17.63 -0.59
C ILE A 918 -46.71 -18.82 0.07
N ALA A 919 -45.98 -19.58 0.88
CA ALA A 919 -46.59 -20.58 1.77
C ALA A 919 -47.56 -19.86 2.74
N GLY A 920 -48.88 -20.04 2.60
CA GLY A 920 -49.91 -19.50 3.52
C GLY A 920 -50.27 -20.54 4.59
N GLY A 921 -50.65 -20.24 5.83
CA GLY A 921 -50.85 -19.02 6.61
C GLY A 921 -51.41 -19.46 8.00
N ALA A 922 -51.18 -18.67 9.05
CA ALA A 922 -51.44 -18.91 10.49
C ALA A 922 -50.35 -19.70 11.26
N ALA A 923 -50.08 -19.20 12.46
CA ALA A 923 -49.03 -19.62 13.37
C ALA A 923 -48.96 -21.14 13.62
N ALA A 924 -47.78 -21.73 13.44
CA ALA A 924 -47.37 -22.94 14.14
C ALA A 924 -45.88 -22.81 14.48
N ALA A 925 -45.63 -22.68 15.78
CA ALA A 925 -44.31 -22.55 16.36
C ALA A 925 -43.46 -23.81 16.11
N VAL A 926 -42.22 -23.62 15.65
CA VAL A 926 -41.13 -24.55 15.95
C VAL A 926 -40.33 -23.90 17.07
N ALA A 927 -40.38 -24.53 18.25
CA ALA A 927 -39.87 -24.00 19.50
C ALA A 927 -38.35 -23.71 19.44
N PRO A 928 -37.90 -22.48 19.75
CA PRO A 928 -36.52 -22.24 20.10
C PRO A 928 -36.29 -22.72 21.54
N ALA A 929 -35.21 -23.50 21.73
CA ALA A 929 -34.69 -23.86 23.04
C ALA A 929 -34.56 -22.61 23.93
N ALA A 930 -34.96 -22.76 25.20
CA ALA A 930 -35.16 -21.69 26.18
C ALA A 930 -34.07 -20.60 26.15
N ALA A 931 -34.48 -19.42 25.73
CA ALA A 931 -33.73 -18.19 25.95
C ALA A 931 -33.72 -17.87 27.47
N PRO A 932 -32.58 -17.51 28.06
CA PRO A 932 -32.58 -16.92 29.39
C PRO A 932 -33.39 -15.61 29.34
N ALA A 933 -34.26 -15.41 30.34
CA ALA A 933 -35.21 -14.32 30.40
C ALA A 933 -34.58 -12.93 30.13
N ALA A 934 -35.24 -12.14 29.29
CA ALA A 934 -34.91 -10.74 29.08
C ALA A 934 -35.02 -9.94 30.39
N PRO A 935 -34.09 -9.03 30.70
CA PRO A 935 -34.26 -8.12 31.83
C PRO A 935 -35.36 -7.09 31.48
N LYS A 936 -36.30 -6.91 32.42
CA LYS A 936 -37.39 -5.93 32.35
C LYS A 936 -36.87 -4.52 32.00
N THR A 937 -37.59 -3.82 31.13
CA THR A 937 -37.43 -2.39 30.82
C THR A 937 -37.36 -1.58 32.11
N SER A 938 -36.26 -0.87 32.35
CA SER A 938 -36.14 0.04 33.48
C SER A 938 -37.15 1.18 33.31
N GLY A 939 -38.00 1.40 34.31
CA GLY A 939 -39.05 2.43 34.32
C GLY A 939 -38.52 3.86 34.43
N VAL A 940 -37.46 4.18 33.68
CA VAL A 940 -36.72 5.46 33.69
C VAL A 940 -36.78 6.21 32.36
N ILE A 941 -37.47 5.68 31.35
CA ILE A 941 -37.66 6.34 30.05
C ILE A 941 -38.89 7.27 30.14
N VAL A 942 -38.70 8.54 29.76
CA VAL A 942 -39.77 9.52 29.61
C VAL A 942 -39.74 10.08 28.18
N ASP A 943 -40.87 9.99 27.49
CA ASP A 943 -41.00 10.47 26.12
C ASP A 943 -40.77 11.98 26.03
N GLY A 944 -40.07 12.41 24.97
CA GLY A 944 -39.77 13.83 24.76
C GLY A 944 -38.55 14.37 25.51
N PHE A 945 -37.77 13.51 26.19
CA PHE A 945 -36.50 13.87 26.83
C PHE A 945 -35.36 12.98 26.34
N LYS A 946 -34.32 13.57 25.76
CA LYS A 946 -33.13 12.85 25.26
C LYS A 946 -32.33 12.25 26.41
N ALA A 947 -32.34 12.89 27.58
CA ALA A 947 -31.73 12.40 28.81
C ALA A 947 -32.29 11.05 29.28
N SER A 948 -33.48 10.64 28.80
CA SER A 948 -34.03 9.30 29.06
C SER A 948 -33.06 8.19 28.68
N ALA A 949 -32.31 8.34 27.58
CA ALA A 949 -31.29 7.37 27.17
C ALA A 949 -30.13 7.29 28.18
N VAL A 950 -29.74 8.43 28.77
CA VAL A 950 -28.68 8.49 29.79
C VAL A 950 -29.12 7.76 31.05
N PHE A 951 -30.33 8.01 31.54
CA PHE A 951 -30.85 7.33 32.73
C PHE A 951 -31.17 5.85 32.47
N GLN A 952 -31.58 5.48 31.26
CA GLN A 952 -31.75 4.09 30.86
C GLN A 952 -30.41 3.33 30.89
N GLN A 953 -29.34 3.95 30.38
CA GLN A 953 -28.01 3.35 30.41
C GLN A 953 -27.46 3.24 31.83
N LEU A 954 -27.70 4.24 32.69
CA LEU A 954 -27.37 4.15 34.12
C LEU A 954 -28.14 3.03 34.81
N ALA A 955 -29.44 2.89 34.54
CA ALA A 955 -30.24 1.79 35.08
C ALA A 955 -29.72 0.42 34.61
N ALA A 956 -29.39 0.28 33.33
CA ALA A 956 -28.83 -0.95 32.77
C ALA A 956 -27.47 -1.29 33.39
N SER A 957 -26.61 -0.28 33.57
CA SER A 957 -25.32 -0.41 34.25
C SER A 957 -25.51 -0.90 35.69
N MET A 958 -26.41 -0.27 36.47
CA MET A 958 -26.73 -0.72 37.83
C MET A 958 -27.36 -2.12 37.87
N ALA A 959 -28.18 -2.49 36.88
CA ALA A 959 -28.78 -3.82 36.80
C ALA A 959 -27.76 -4.92 36.45
N SER A 960 -26.72 -4.58 35.69
CA SER A 960 -25.65 -5.52 35.30
C SER A 960 -24.60 -5.77 36.39
N GLN A 961 -24.58 -4.94 37.44
CA GLN A 961 -23.63 -5.07 38.56
C GLN A 961 -24.11 -6.07 39.61
N THR A 962 -23.18 -6.80 40.23
CA THR A 962 -23.49 -7.68 41.35
C THR A 962 -23.93 -6.88 42.58
N SER A 963 -24.74 -7.49 43.45
CA SER A 963 -25.21 -6.87 44.70
C SER A 963 -24.03 -6.29 45.53
N ALA A 964 -22.93 -7.04 45.68
CA ALA A 964 -21.73 -6.58 46.38
C ALA A 964 -21.07 -5.35 45.73
N ALA A 965 -21.03 -5.27 44.39
CA ALA A 965 -20.48 -4.12 43.67
C ALA A 965 -21.34 -2.87 43.85
N ARG A 966 -22.67 -3.04 43.83
CA ARG A 966 -23.63 -1.95 44.09
C ARG A 966 -23.51 -1.41 45.52
N THR A 967 -23.45 -2.29 46.53
CA THR A 967 -23.24 -1.87 47.93
C THR A 967 -21.92 -1.14 48.12
N ALA A 968 -20.84 -1.58 47.46
CA ALA A 968 -19.56 -0.88 47.48
C ALA A 968 -19.63 0.52 46.83
N GLN A 969 -20.41 0.68 45.75
CA GLN A 969 -20.63 1.98 45.11
C GLN A 969 -21.46 2.93 45.99
N VAL A 970 -22.53 2.43 46.62
CA VAL A 970 -23.30 3.17 47.62
C VAL A 970 -22.40 3.62 48.78
N GLY A 971 -21.54 2.71 49.28
CA GLY A 971 -20.58 3.02 50.35
C GLY A 971 -19.53 4.09 49.99
N LYS A 972 -19.25 4.31 48.70
CA LYS A 972 -18.31 5.34 48.23
C LYS A 972 -18.98 6.69 47.96
N VAL A 973 -20.22 6.68 47.46
CA VAL A 973 -20.92 7.89 47.05
C VAL A 973 -21.73 8.50 48.20
N LYS A 974 -22.47 7.67 48.94
CA LYS A 974 -23.28 8.01 50.14
C LYS A 974 -24.20 9.22 49.97
N ALA A 975 -24.85 9.35 48.81
CA ALA A 975 -25.69 10.51 48.48
C ALA A 975 -26.90 10.17 47.61
N VAL A 976 -27.97 10.93 47.76
CA VAL A 976 -29.15 10.93 46.87
C VAL A 976 -29.12 12.17 45.97
N PHE A 977 -29.10 11.94 44.66
CA PHE A 977 -29.14 12.99 43.65
C PHE A 977 -30.53 13.09 43.02
N GLN A 978 -30.97 14.32 42.76
CA GLN A 978 -32.14 14.60 41.93
C GLN A 978 -31.70 15.41 40.72
N PHE A 979 -32.24 15.10 39.55
CA PHE A 979 -31.96 15.76 38.28
C PHE A 979 -33.25 16.34 37.72
N ASP A 980 -33.35 17.67 37.66
CA ASP A 980 -34.46 18.40 37.04
C ASP A 980 -34.01 18.84 35.65
N VAL A 981 -34.41 18.09 34.63
CA VAL A 981 -33.94 18.26 33.25
C VAL A 981 -34.97 19.01 32.44
N LYS A 982 -34.58 20.11 31.77
CA LYS A 982 -35.46 20.91 30.92
C LYS A 982 -35.20 20.62 29.45
N ASN A 983 -36.23 20.19 28.71
CA ASN A 983 -36.13 19.96 27.26
C ASN A 983 -36.33 21.23 26.43
N GLY A 984 -36.11 21.13 25.12
CA GLY A 984 -36.23 22.26 24.17
C GLY A 984 -37.63 22.86 24.07
N ALA A 985 -38.68 22.12 24.46
CA ALA A 985 -40.06 22.61 24.53
C ALA A 985 -40.37 23.34 25.86
N GLY A 986 -39.41 23.40 26.78
CA GLY A 986 -39.54 24.06 28.07
C GLY A 986 -40.14 23.21 29.19
N ALA A 987 -40.52 21.97 28.91
CA ALA A 987 -40.99 21.02 29.92
C ALA A 987 -39.82 20.56 30.79
N VAL A 988 -40.08 20.40 32.10
CA VAL A 988 -39.10 19.91 33.07
C VAL A 988 -39.51 18.52 33.53
N GLN A 989 -38.58 17.57 33.42
CA GLN A 989 -38.74 16.22 33.92
C GLN A 989 -37.69 15.91 34.98
N THR A 990 -38.13 15.28 36.05
CA THR A 990 -37.27 14.93 37.18
C THR A 990 -36.93 13.44 37.18
N TRP A 991 -35.67 13.12 37.48
CA TRP A 991 -35.18 11.78 37.84
C TRP A 991 -34.45 11.83 39.18
N HIS A 992 -34.37 10.71 39.89
CA HIS A 992 -33.55 10.58 41.08
C HIS A 992 -32.63 9.36 41.01
N LEU A 993 -31.43 9.50 41.59
CA LEU A 993 -30.43 8.46 41.78
C LEU A 993 -30.05 8.40 43.26
N ASP A 994 -30.52 7.38 43.95
CA ASP A 994 -30.14 7.07 45.33
C ASP A 994 -28.90 6.18 45.31
N LEU A 995 -27.77 6.72 45.76
CA LEU A 995 -26.55 5.96 46.05
C LEU A 995 -26.15 6.15 47.52
N LYS A 996 -27.15 6.23 48.40
CA LYS A 996 -27.00 6.38 49.85
C LYS A 996 -27.60 5.21 50.62
N ASN A 997 -28.73 4.68 50.14
CA ASN A 997 -29.53 3.69 50.84
C ASN A 997 -29.53 2.34 50.12
N GLY A 998 -29.54 1.24 50.88
CA GLY A 998 -29.61 -0.12 50.34
C GLY A 998 -28.53 -0.44 49.31
N GLU A 999 -28.93 -1.04 48.18
CA GLU A 999 -28.07 -1.30 47.01
C GLU A 999 -28.11 -0.16 45.98
N GLY A 1000 -28.74 0.97 46.30
CA GLY A 1000 -28.95 2.08 45.40
C GLY A 1000 -30.10 1.87 44.42
N SER A 1001 -30.73 2.96 43.98
CA SER A 1001 -31.89 2.92 43.08
C SER A 1001 -31.93 4.13 42.15
N LEU A 1002 -32.48 3.94 40.96
CA LEU A 1002 -32.72 5.00 39.98
C LEU A 1002 -34.19 4.98 39.55
N GLY A 1003 -34.83 6.15 39.48
CA GLY A 1003 -36.25 6.25 39.12
C GLY A 1003 -36.65 7.62 38.54
N VAL A 1004 -37.82 7.65 37.90
CA VAL A 1004 -38.48 8.89 37.45
C VAL A 1004 -39.21 9.54 38.63
N GLY A 1005 -39.20 10.87 38.68
CA GLY A 1005 -39.80 11.67 39.73
C GLY A 1005 -38.83 12.00 40.87
N ALA A 1006 -39.31 12.79 41.83
CA ALA A 1006 -38.51 13.18 42.99
C ALA A 1006 -38.12 11.97 43.86
N ALA A 1007 -36.98 12.05 44.54
CA ALA A 1007 -36.54 10.99 45.44
C ALA A 1007 -37.53 10.82 46.60
N LYS A 1008 -37.69 9.58 47.10
CA LYS A 1008 -38.44 9.31 48.34
C LYS A 1008 -37.62 9.78 49.55
N GLY A 1009 -37.66 11.08 49.83
CA GLY A 1009 -36.89 11.74 50.89
C GLY A 1009 -36.19 13.01 50.39
N LYS A 1010 -35.48 13.72 51.28
CA LYS A 1010 -34.75 14.94 50.89
C LYS A 1010 -33.49 14.56 50.10
N ALA A 1011 -33.40 15.03 48.86
CA ALA A 1011 -32.19 14.87 48.04
C ALA A 1011 -31.00 15.63 48.67
N ASP A 1012 -29.81 15.02 48.67
CA ASP A 1012 -28.59 15.64 49.17
C ASP A 1012 -28.07 16.71 48.18
N ALA A 1013 -28.32 16.50 46.87
CA ALA A 1013 -28.08 17.48 45.83
C ALA A 1013 -29.13 17.40 44.70
N THR A 1014 -29.71 18.53 44.33
CA THR A 1014 -30.60 18.69 43.18
C THR A 1014 -29.89 19.46 42.08
N ILE A 1015 -29.90 18.91 40.87
CA ILE A 1015 -29.18 19.40 39.69
C ILE A 1015 -30.20 19.80 38.63
N ALA A 1016 -30.26 21.09 38.31
CA ALA A 1016 -31.06 21.60 37.22
C ALA A 1016 -30.18 21.81 35.98
N ILE A 1017 -30.54 21.19 34.86
CA ILE A 1017 -29.72 21.17 33.62
C ILE A 1017 -30.60 21.05 32.36
N GLY A 1018 -30.12 21.56 31.23
CA GLY A 1018 -30.76 21.36 29.93
C GLY A 1018 -30.58 19.93 29.40
N ASP A 1019 -31.58 19.42 28.69
CA ASP A 1019 -31.63 18.04 28.15
C ASP A 1019 -30.42 17.71 27.26
N ASP A 1020 -30.08 18.59 26.32
CA ASP A 1020 -28.91 18.44 25.45
C ASP A 1020 -27.57 18.57 26.21
N ASP A 1021 -27.53 19.43 27.24
CA ASP A 1021 -26.32 19.63 28.04
C ASP A 1021 -26.05 18.40 28.94
N LEU A 1022 -27.10 17.75 29.47
CA LEU A 1022 -26.96 16.53 30.26
C LEU A 1022 -26.50 15.35 29.39
N VAL A 1023 -27.03 15.21 28.17
CA VAL A 1023 -26.55 14.21 27.20
C VAL A 1023 -25.09 14.47 26.85
N SER A 1024 -24.73 15.73 26.59
CA SER A 1024 -23.35 16.11 26.28
C SER A 1024 -22.39 15.83 27.45
N LEU A 1025 -22.85 16.04 28.69
CA LEU A 1025 -22.11 15.72 29.90
C LEU A 1025 -21.88 14.21 30.02
N ALA A 1026 -22.92 13.40 29.81
CA ALA A 1026 -22.83 11.95 29.88
C ALA A 1026 -21.94 11.34 28.77
N MET A 1027 -21.95 11.93 27.58
CA MET A 1027 -21.07 11.54 26.47
C MET A 1027 -19.62 12.04 26.63
N GLY A 1028 -19.30 12.79 27.70
CA GLY A 1028 -17.97 13.35 27.93
C GLY A 1028 -17.57 14.48 26.96
N LYS A 1029 -18.52 15.02 26.19
CA LYS A 1029 -18.30 16.16 25.25
C LYS A 1029 -18.16 17.50 26.00
N THR A 1030 -18.62 17.55 27.25
CA THR A 1030 -18.40 18.65 28.20
C THR A 1030 -18.19 18.09 29.61
N ASN A 1031 -17.95 18.94 30.61
CA ASN A 1031 -17.79 18.53 32.01
C ASN A 1031 -18.66 19.38 32.95
N GLY A 1032 -18.96 18.84 34.14
CA GLY A 1032 -19.90 19.46 35.08
C GLY A 1032 -19.44 20.84 35.58
N GLN A 1033 -18.13 21.04 35.77
CA GLN A 1033 -17.55 22.31 36.22
C GLN A 1033 -17.77 23.43 35.19
N LYS A 1034 -17.53 23.14 33.91
CA LYS A 1034 -17.74 24.09 32.81
C LYS A 1034 -19.21 24.47 32.66
N LEU A 1035 -20.13 23.50 32.77
CA LEU A 1035 -21.57 23.76 32.71
C LEU A 1035 -22.05 24.61 33.90
N PHE A 1036 -21.47 24.39 35.09
CA PHE A 1036 -21.78 25.20 36.27
C PHE A 1036 -21.29 26.65 36.14
N GLN A 1037 -20.02 26.84 35.75
CA GLN A 1037 -19.42 28.17 35.56
C GLN A 1037 -20.14 28.99 34.48
N THR A 1038 -20.67 28.32 33.45
CA THR A 1038 -21.44 28.97 32.37
C THR A 1038 -22.92 29.15 32.70
N GLY A 1039 -23.35 28.79 33.92
CA GLY A 1039 -24.72 28.94 34.41
C GLY A 1039 -25.74 27.96 33.80
N LYS A 1040 -25.29 27.01 32.97
CA LYS A 1040 -26.11 25.99 32.30
C LYS A 1040 -26.45 24.79 33.19
N LEU A 1041 -25.68 24.60 34.27
CA LEU A 1041 -25.96 23.65 35.33
C LEU A 1041 -26.10 24.43 36.65
N LYS A 1042 -27.20 24.22 37.37
CA LYS A 1042 -27.42 24.82 38.70
C LYS A 1042 -27.58 23.72 39.74
N ILE A 1043 -26.95 23.88 40.90
CA ILE A 1043 -26.99 22.90 41.99
C ILE A 1043 -27.60 23.56 43.23
N LYS A 1044 -28.55 22.85 43.85
CA LYS A 1044 -29.11 23.18 45.16
C LYS A 1044 -28.82 22.03 46.12
N GLY A 1045 -28.27 22.29 47.30
CA GLY A 1045 -27.83 21.27 48.25
C GLY A 1045 -26.31 21.22 48.38
N GLN A 1046 -25.74 20.05 48.71
CA GLN A 1046 -24.31 19.92 49.02
C GLN A 1046 -23.44 19.98 47.75
N MET A 1047 -22.82 21.15 47.52
CA MET A 1047 -22.08 21.46 46.29
C MET A 1047 -20.93 20.48 45.96
N MET A 1048 -20.22 19.98 46.98
CA MET A 1048 -19.07 19.07 46.78
C MET A 1048 -19.45 17.72 46.16
N LEU A 1049 -20.73 17.32 46.24
CA LEU A 1049 -21.20 16.08 45.62
C LEU A 1049 -21.32 16.18 44.09
N ALA A 1050 -21.45 17.39 43.54
CA ALA A 1050 -21.54 17.59 42.10
C ALA A 1050 -20.24 17.25 41.36
N MET A 1051 -19.08 17.35 42.02
CA MET A 1051 -17.79 16.92 41.44
C MET A 1051 -17.71 15.40 41.21
N LYS A 1052 -18.59 14.61 41.85
CA LYS A 1052 -18.65 13.16 41.65
C LYS A 1052 -19.49 12.75 40.42
N LEU A 1053 -20.26 13.66 39.82
CA LEU A 1053 -21.16 13.36 38.70
C LEU A 1053 -20.42 12.87 37.46
N ASP A 1054 -19.30 13.51 37.10
CA ASP A 1054 -18.48 13.08 35.96
C ASP A 1054 -18.03 11.62 36.12
N GLY A 1055 -17.70 11.19 37.35
CA GLY A 1055 -17.35 9.80 37.65
C GLY A 1055 -18.54 8.84 37.54
N ILE A 1056 -19.72 9.26 37.99
CA ILE A 1056 -20.95 8.48 37.93
C ILE A 1056 -21.36 8.24 36.46
N PHE A 1057 -21.35 9.27 35.61
CA PHE A 1057 -21.71 9.12 34.19
C PHE A 1057 -20.59 8.49 33.34
N LYS A 1058 -19.30 8.73 33.63
CA LYS A 1058 -18.19 8.06 32.92
C LYS A 1058 -18.09 6.57 33.23
N GLY A 1059 -18.51 6.14 34.42
CA GLY A 1059 -18.60 4.72 34.78
C GLY A 1059 -19.55 3.93 33.86
N ALA A 1060 -20.63 4.55 33.39
CA ALA A 1060 -21.56 3.96 32.43
C ALA A 1060 -20.99 3.89 30.99
N GLY A 1061 -19.98 4.69 30.67
CA GLY A 1061 -19.34 4.73 29.35
C GLY A 1061 -18.21 3.71 29.13
N LYS A 1062 -17.67 3.08 30.18
CA LYS A 1062 -16.51 2.18 30.09
C LYS A 1062 -16.81 0.72 29.73
N GLN A 1063 -18.07 0.30 29.69
CA GLN A 1063 -18.47 -1.00 29.13
C GLN A 1063 -18.78 -0.94 27.61
N SER A 1064 -18.47 0.18 26.94
CA SER A 1064 -18.57 0.31 25.48
C SER A 1064 -17.31 -0.13 24.71
N LYS A 1065 -16.44 -0.94 25.34
CA LYS A 1065 -15.31 -1.61 24.70
C LYS A 1065 -15.25 -3.07 25.17
N MET A 1066 -16.19 -3.88 24.70
CA MET A 1066 -16.11 -5.35 24.63
C MET A 1066 -17.21 -5.88 23.72
#